data_AF-A0A380RDM7-F1
#
_entry.id   AF-A0A380RDM7-F1
#
_cell.length_a   1.000
_cell.length_b   1.000
_cell.length_c   1.000
_cell.angle_alpha   90.00
_cell.angle_beta   90.00
_cell.angle_gamma   90.00
#
_symmetry.space_group_name_H-M   'P 1'
#
loop_
_entity.id
_entity.type
_entity.pdbx_description
1 polymer ?
#
loop_
_entity_poly.entity_id
_entity_poly.type
_entity_poly.pdbx_seq_one_letter_code
_entity_poly.pdbx_strand_id
1 'polypeptide(L)'
;MAKLKCYSCPECGSFLEVDRVADTFDCPFCGNHFDVVDFHGADLFEQAEVSLKRCDYAAARQKYEYLLSKKPEELEFLYGYACAVGEVQSLDKFEDPQRFSVKLQSIFNNDPRYQTGPAAPYFAKLAEMFEISRKHTELSAKCNAKLKAAEDGLRSAEYKSGIGCGATLYAVVHFFVGFIVLAGKGEKSGALDFFLCLLLPVIVLIAGFAYGGIKESKMEPEVEAKKKPYYEMKTVANEMKKEVEALEESYQRAYKELPRLKAESGVQSVKEAKAEIAKPAGRQFTTIPSRSPYSRRDPAVVAAELKKTHVCKKCGAELKLDKGQKLFICDHCGVSYDYERFYGDPLTKAKSCLKDGDFKSADKWFSMILEDDQADFDANRGRILCAAKMYGFIQLKLNDKLANVDWDLLDQRMNEAIINTMDFKGDYFAEVKDLFDVAHEYYDVCAQMEGDGENSELPDLLKKKEELESTFNLKYRKFTENERRIRTIEVDKVSSDEPEKMLAYRMRIINTGRWRSLKAISPDASFDLGRLGIVKKVITEAKAESATAEFEQYFNTWEVFVDVLEKYSRFKRELMKMKLRADAIGPKAINNTLSEEWNELADKIREYEANEAKLRNGYNQTYNLLISYDNQLFFGKTDSKA
;
A
#
# COMPACT_ATOMS: atom_id res chain seq x y z
N MET A 1 -17.87 17.08 24.94
CA MET A 1 -18.33 18.49 24.94
C MET A 1 -17.37 19.36 24.13
N ALA A 2 -17.86 20.17 23.20
CA ALA A 2 -17.04 21.15 22.51
C ALA A 2 -16.55 22.19 23.52
N LYS A 3 -15.23 22.45 23.60
CA LYS A 3 -14.71 23.58 24.38
C LYS A 3 -15.27 24.85 23.72
N LEU A 4 -16.13 25.58 24.43
CA LEU A 4 -16.59 26.90 24.00
C LEU A 4 -15.36 27.80 23.91
N LYS A 5 -15.03 28.26 22.70
CA LYS A 5 -14.01 29.30 22.51
C LYS A 5 -14.66 30.63 22.90
N CYS A 6 -14.08 31.31 23.88
CA CYS A 6 -14.42 32.69 24.19
C CYS A 6 -13.52 33.59 23.34
N TYR A 7 -14.11 34.52 22.60
CA TYR A 7 -13.37 35.54 21.86
C TYR A 7 -13.31 36.83 22.69
N SER A 8 -12.14 37.45 22.72
CA SER A 8 -11.92 38.73 23.37
C SER A 8 -11.78 39.82 22.30
N CYS A 9 -12.46 40.94 22.52
CA CYS A 9 -12.38 42.12 21.68
C CYS A 9 -10.91 42.62 21.62
N PRO A 10 -10.34 42.84 20.43
CA PRO A 10 -8.95 43.28 20.30
C PRO A 10 -8.74 44.71 20.85
N GLU A 11 -9.78 45.54 20.81
CA GLU A 11 -9.71 46.95 21.21
C GLU A 11 -9.80 47.14 22.73
N CYS A 12 -10.70 46.42 23.41
CA CYS A 12 -10.96 46.62 24.85
C CYS A 12 -10.74 45.38 25.72
N GLY A 13 -10.46 44.21 25.14
CA GLY A 13 -10.24 42.96 25.86
C GLY A 13 -11.49 42.28 26.41
N SER A 14 -12.68 42.89 26.28
CA SER A 14 -13.93 42.29 26.78
C SER A 14 -14.41 41.11 25.94
N PHE A 15 -15.36 40.33 26.45
CA PHE A 15 -15.95 39.22 25.70
C PHE A 15 -16.77 39.73 24.50
N LEU A 16 -16.72 38.99 23.40
CA LEU A 16 -17.56 39.24 22.23
C LEU A 16 -18.82 38.37 22.29
N GLU A 17 -19.97 38.97 22.03
CA GLU A 17 -21.24 38.25 21.83
C GLU A 17 -21.39 37.90 20.35
N VAL A 18 -21.93 36.72 20.05
CA VAL A 18 -22.12 36.28 18.65
C VAL A 18 -23.52 36.62 18.22
N ASP A 19 -23.67 37.61 17.34
CA ASP A 19 -24.91 37.80 16.60
C ASP A 19 -24.96 36.81 15.43
N ARG A 20 -25.75 35.74 15.61
CA ARG A 20 -25.93 34.69 14.60
C ARG A 20 -26.81 35.12 13.43
N VAL A 21 -27.53 36.23 13.54
CA VAL A 21 -28.39 36.73 12.47
C VAL A 21 -27.56 37.58 11.51
N ALA A 22 -26.69 38.43 12.05
CA ALA A 22 -25.79 39.27 11.27
C ALA A 22 -24.46 38.57 10.90
N ASP A 23 -24.14 37.43 11.51
CA ASP A 23 -22.83 36.79 11.44
C ASP A 23 -21.69 37.75 11.84
N THR A 24 -21.91 38.51 12.92
CA THR A 24 -20.95 39.44 13.51
C THR A 24 -20.69 39.10 14.98
N PHE A 25 -19.50 39.46 15.42
CA PHE A 25 -19.15 39.51 16.84
C PHE A 25 -19.31 40.94 17.34
N ASP A 26 -20.18 41.12 18.33
CA ASP A 26 -20.49 42.41 18.91
C ASP A 26 -19.80 42.56 20.26
N CYS A 27 -19.09 43.67 20.47
CA CYS A 27 -18.54 43.98 21.77
C CYS A 27 -19.49 44.88 22.57
N PRO A 28 -20.09 44.39 23.67
CA PRO A 28 -21.04 45.19 24.46
C PRO A 28 -20.38 46.37 25.20
N PHE A 29 -19.05 46.41 25.28
CA PHE A 29 -18.32 47.44 26.03
C PHE A 29 -17.87 48.61 25.16
N CYS A 30 -17.31 48.35 23.98
CA CYS A 30 -16.85 49.41 23.09
C CYS A 30 -17.78 49.66 21.89
N GLY A 31 -18.78 48.81 21.67
CA GLY A 31 -19.72 48.93 20.56
C GLY A 31 -19.14 48.57 19.19
N ASN A 32 -17.91 48.04 19.13
CA ASN A 32 -17.32 47.59 17.86
C ASN A 32 -17.91 46.25 17.42
N HIS A 33 -18.04 46.12 16.10
CA HIS A 33 -18.54 44.93 15.41
C HIS A 33 -17.42 44.32 14.56
N PHE A 34 -17.27 43.00 14.61
CA PHE A 34 -16.26 42.26 13.83
C PHE A 34 -16.95 41.19 12.98
N ASP A 35 -16.65 41.11 11.68
CA ASP A 35 -17.17 40.02 10.83
C ASP A 35 -16.61 38.67 11.31
N VAL A 36 -17.47 37.65 11.36
CA VAL A 36 -17.10 36.32 11.84
C VAL A 36 -15.97 35.70 11.02
N VAL A 37 -15.86 35.94 9.72
CA VAL A 37 -14.78 35.40 8.89
C VAL A 37 -13.47 36.13 9.11
N ASP A 38 -13.47 37.43 9.39
CA ASP A 38 -12.22 38.13 9.70
C ASP A 38 -11.66 37.72 11.07
N PHE A 39 -12.52 37.43 12.04
CA PHE A 39 -12.09 37.02 13.39
C PHE A 39 -11.90 35.50 13.54
N HIS A 40 -12.72 34.69 12.87
CA HIS A 40 -12.80 33.23 13.04
C HIS A 40 -12.52 32.44 11.75
N GLY A 41 -12.29 33.11 10.61
CA GLY A 41 -12.09 32.45 9.32
C GLY A 41 -10.90 31.48 9.30
N ALA A 42 -9.80 31.81 10.00
CA ALA A 42 -8.63 30.93 10.10
C ALA A 42 -8.93 29.61 10.81
N ASP A 43 -9.74 29.64 11.86
CA ASP A 43 -10.16 28.43 12.58
C ASP A 43 -11.19 27.63 11.78
N LEU A 44 -12.09 28.31 11.06
CA LEU A 44 -13.07 27.66 10.20
C LEU A 44 -12.37 26.96 9.02
N PHE A 45 -11.36 27.61 8.44
CA PHE A 45 -10.48 27.03 7.44
C PHE A 45 -9.73 25.82 7.97
N GLU A 46 -9.12 25.89 9.16
CA GLU A 46 -8.45 24.73 9.79
C GLU A 46 -9.43 23.57 10.02
N GLN A 47 -10.66 23.86 10.47
CA GLN A 47 -11.70 22.85 10.61
C GLN A 47 -12.12 22.24 9.27
N ALA A 48 -12.15 23.04 8.20
CA ALA A 48 -12.42 22.56 6.85
C ALA A 48 -11.30 21.64 6.35
N GLU A 49 -10.02 22.00 6.56
CA GLU A 49 -8.87 21.15 6.26
C GLU A 49 -8.90 19.83 7.03
N VAL A 50 -9.24 19.86 8.33
CA VAL A 50 -9.36 18.65 9.16
C VAL A 50 -10.49 17.75 8.66
N SER A 51 -11.65 18.32 8.30
CA SER A 51 -12.75 17.57 7.68
C SER A 51 -12.28 16.91 6.37
N LEU A 52 -11.56 17.64 5.53
CA LEU A 52 -11.02 17.14 4.26
C LEU A 52 -10.03 15.98 4.48
N LYS A 53 -9.08 16.12 5.42
CA LYS A 53 -8.11 15.07 5.80
C LYS A 53 -8.79 13.82 6.35
N ARG A 54 -9.93 13.96 7.02
CA ARG A 54 -10.76 12.84 7.53
C ARG A 54 -11.70 12.26 6.47
N CYS A 55 -11.65 12.74 5.24
CA CYS A 55 -12.56 12.37 4.15
C CYS A 55 -14.04 12.68 4.44
N ASP A 56 -14.33 13.62 5.35
CA ASP A 56 -15.67 14.15 5.59
C ASP A 56 -15.94 15.30 4.62
N TYR A 57 -16.12 14.93 3.35
CA TYR A 57 -16.21 15.88 2.24
C TYR A 57 -17.46 16.77 2.32
N ALA A 58 -18.58 16.25 2.85
CA ALA A 58 -19.79 17.03 3.05
C ALA A 58 -19.57 18.15 4.07
N ALA A 59 -18.97 17.83 5.22
CA ALA A 59 -18.68 18.83 6.24
C ALA A 59 -17.56 19.80 5.83
N ALA A 60 -16.59 19.37 5.01
CA ALA A 60 -15.58 20.25 4.44
C ALA A 60 -16.21 21.22 3.43
N ARG A 61 -17.06 20.70 2.54
CA ARG A 61 -17.77 21.47 1.51
C ARG A 61 -18.59 22.61 2.11
N GLN A 62 -19.41 22.33 3.12
CA GLN A 62 -20.24 23.35 3.79
C GLN A 62 -19.39 24.49 4.38
N LYS A 63 -18.25 24.16 4.99
CA LYS A 63 -17.35 25.18 5.58
C LYS A 63 -16.68 26.02 4.49
N TYR A 64 -16.23 25.40 3.40
CA TYR A 64 -15.65 26.14 2.28
C TYR A 64 -16.69 26.98 1.53
N GLU A 65 -17.94 26.52 1.38
CA GLU A 65 -19.03 27.34 0.80
C GLU A 65 -19.29 28.59 1.63
N TYR A 66 -19.29 28.45 2.96
CA TYR A 66 -19.40 29.60 3.85
C TYR A 66 -18.22 30.57 3.69
N LEU A 67 -16.98 30.06 3.70
CA LEU A 67 -15.77 30.89 3.50
C LEU A 67 -15.79 31.62 2.15
N LEU A 68 -16.18 30.93 1.07
CA LEU A 68 -16.30 31.50 -0.28
C LEU A 68 -17.43 32.52 -0.40
N SER A 69 -18.51 32.40 0.39
CA SER A 69 -19.58 33.39 0.40
C SER A 69 -19.11 34.77 0.88
N LYS A 70 -18.04 34.80 1.68
CA LYS A 70 -17.44 36.04 2.22
C LYS A 70 -16.22 36.48 1.41
N LYS A 71 -15.36 35.55 0.97
CA LYS A 71 -14.16 35.81 0.17
C LYS A 71 -14.14 34.90 -1.06
N PRO A 72 -14.85 35.27 -2.16
CA PRO A 72 -15.08 34.38 -3.30
C PRO A 72 -13.85 34.11 -4.16
N GLU A 73 -12.86 35.01 -4.14
CA GLU A 73 -11.65 34.94 -4.98
C GLU A 73 -10.45 34.31 -4.26
N GLU A 74 -10.60 33.90 -3.00
CA GLU A 74 -9.51 33.34 -2.18
C GLU A 74 -9.09 31.96 -2.70
N LEU A 75 -7.85 31.85 -3.17
CA LEU A 75 -7.32 30.65 -3.82
C LEU A 75 -7.42 29.41 -2.92
N GLU A 76 -7.02 29.51 -1.65
CA GLU A 76 -7.02 28.37 -0.73
C GLU A 76 -8.45 27.89 -0.43
N PHE A 77 -9.44 28.78 -0.45
CA PHE A 77 -10.84 28.42 -0.29
C PHE A 77 -11.40 27.75 -1.55
N LEU A 78 -11.06 28.26 -2.74
CA LEU A 78 -11.43 27.63 -4.02
C LEU A 78 -10.78 26.26 -4.19
N TYR A 79 -9.51 26.12 -3.79
CA TYR A 79 -8.76 24.86 -3.79
C TYR A 79 -9.39 23.83 -2.85
N GLY A 80 -9.65 24.24 -1.60
CA GLY A 80 -10.27 23.37 -0.59
C GLY A 80 -11.70 22.96 -0.97
N TYR A 81 -12.48 23.89 -1.52
CA TYR A 81 -13.80 23.62 -2.07
C TYR A 81 -13.74 22.61 -3.22
N ALA A 82 -12.82 22.82 -4.18
CA ALA A 82 -12.62 21.89 -5.30
C ALA A 82 -12.31 20.49 -4.78
N CYS A 83 -11.37 20.37 -3.83
CA CYS A 83 -11.03 19.10 -3.19
C CYS A 83 -12.26 18.42 -2.56
N ALA A 84 -13.08 19.18 -1.85
CA ALA A 84 -14.27 18.65 -1.19
C ALA A 84 -15.33 18.15 -2.20
N VAL A 85 -15.61 18.89 -3.26
CA VAL A 85 -16.57 18.45 -4.30
C VAL A 85 -16.00 17.33 -5.17
N GLY A 86 -14.69 17.35 -5.42
CA GLY A 86 -13.96 16.29 -6.10
C GLY A 86 -13.76 15.02 -5.28
N GLU A 87 -14.14 15.02 -4.00
CA GLU A 87 -13.96 13.91 -3.05
C GLU A 87 -12.49 13.45 -2.95
N VAL A 88 -11.56 14.41 -2.97
CA VAL A 88 -10.12 14.19 -2.83
C VAL A 88 -9.55 14.99 -1.67
N GLN A 89 -8.52 14.46 -1.02
CA GLN A 89 -7.86 15.12 0.12
C GLN A 89 -6.89 16.24 -0.29
N SER A 90 -6.43 16.26 -1.54
CA SER A 90 -5.52 17.27 -2.09
C SER A 90 -5.46 17.11 -3.60
N LEU A 91 -5.32 18.23 -4.33
CA LEU A 91 -5.08 18.23 -5.77
C LEU A 91 -3.64 17.84 -6.13
N ASP A 92 -2.72 17.85 -5.16
CA ASP A 92 -1.32 17.44 -5.36
C ASP A 92 -1.20 15.93 -5.61
N LYS A 93 -2.27 15.17 -5.36
CA LYS A 93 -2.35 13.72 -5.66
C LYS A 93 -2.43 13.40 -7.14
N PHE A 94 -2.59 14.41 -8.00
CA PHE A 94 -2.64 14.30 -9.45
C PHE A 94 -1.26 14.64 -10.05
N GLU A 95 -0.20 14.05 -9.51
CA GLU A 95 1.13 14.01 -10.14
C GLU A 95 1.21 12.91 -11.21
N ASP A 96 0.37 11.88 -11.08
CA ASP A 96 0.29 10.75 -12.01
C ASP A 96 -0.80 11.01 -13.08
N PRO A 97 -0.46 11.05 -14.38
CA PRO A 97 -1.41 11.26 -15.48
C PRO A 97 -2.38 10.11 -15.71
N GLN A 98 -2.28 9.00 -14.99
CA GLN A 98 -3.33 7.99 -14.95
C GLN A 98 -4.46 8.35 -13.98
N ARG A 99 -4.27 9.37 -13.13
CA ARG A 99 -5.26 9.83 -12.17
C ARG A 99 -5.93 11.10 -12.68
N PHE A 100 -7.24 11.03 -12.86
CA PHE A 100 -8.08 12.20 -13.10
C PHE A 100 -9.43 12.07 -12.39
N SER A 101 -10.11 13.20 -12.21
CA SER A 101 -11.47 13.25 -11.70
C SER A 101 -12.36 14.00 -12.67
N VAL A 102 -13.32 13.30 -13.25
CA VAL A 102 -14.34 13.89 -14.14
C VAL A 102 -15.15 14.95 -13.40
N LYS A 103 -15.41 14.73 -12.09
CA LYS A 103 -16.10 15.71 -11.24
C LYS A 103 -15.30 17.02 -11.16
N LEU A 104 -14.01 16.95 -10.87
CA LEU A 104 -13.15 18.14 -10.78
C LEU A 104 -13.03 18.85 -12.13
N GLN A 105 -12.80 18.11 -13.21
CA GLN A 105 -12.74 18.67 -14.55
C GLN A 105 -14.04 19.42 -14.91
N SER A 106 -15.19 18.80 -14.62
CA SER A 106 -16.49 19.43 -14.82
C SER A 106 -16.65 20.71 -13.98
N ILE A 107 -16.17 20.74 -12.75
CA ILE A 107 -16.26 21.92 -11.90
C ILE A 107 -15.41 23.06 -12.45
N PHE A 108 -14.14 22.79 -12.77
CA PHE A 108 -13.24 23.81 -13.30
C PHE A 108 -13.73 24.38 -14.65
N ASN A 109 -14.38 23.54 -15.47
CA ASN A 109 -14.89 23.97 -16.77
C ASN A 109 -16.25 24.66 -16.72
N ASN A 110 -17.09 24.43 -15.71
CA ASN A 110 -18.49 24.89 -15.72
C ASN A 110 -18.83 25.88 -14.59
N ASP A 111 -18.07 25.91 -13.51
CA ASP A 111 -18.34 26.79 -12.38
C ASP A 111 -17.60 28.13 -12.56
N PRO A 112 -18.33 29.26 -12.66
CA PRO A 112 -17.75 30.57 -12.94
C PRO A 112 -16.65 30.99 -11.96
N ARG A 113 -16.71 30.50 -10.71
CA ARG A 113 -15.73 30.80 -9.66
C ARG A 113 -14.29 30.41 -10.03
N TYR A 114 -14.14 29.44 -10.94
CA TYR A 114 -12.83 28.96 -11.40
C TYR A 114 -12.40 29.58 -12.73
N GLN A 115 -13.30 30.28 -13.41
CA GLN A 115 -13.06 30.90 -14.71
C GLN A 115 -12.67 32.38 -14.59
N THR A 116 -12.97 33.00 -13.45
CA THR A 116 -12.74 34.43 -13.19
C THR A 116 -11.82 34.64 -11.99
N GLY A 117 -11.18 35.81 -11.92
CA GLY A 117 -10.32 36.20 -10.80
C GLY A 117 -8.84 35.81 -10.95
N PRO A 118 -8.00 36.15 -9.97
CA PRO A 118 -6.54 35.99 -10.04
C PRO A 118 -6.10 34.51 -10.06
N ALA A 119 -6.93 33.61 -9.52
CA ALA A 119 -6.66 32.17 -9.49
C ALA A 119 -7.10 31.43 -10.78
N ALA A 120 -7.83 32.08 -11.69
CA ALA A 120 -8.37 31.43 -12.88
C ALA A 120 -7.30 30.74 -13.77
N PRO A 121 -6.11 31.33 -14.00
CA PRO A 121 -5.05 30.65 -14.76
C PRO A 121 -4.58 29.33 -14.13
N TYR A 122 -4.50 29.27 -12.80
CA TYR A 122 -4.12 28.05 -12.07
C TYR A 122 -5.14 26.92 -12.27
N PHE A 123 -6.44 27.24 -12.12
CA PHE A 123 -7.50 26.24 -12.30
C PHE A 123 -7.72 25.85 -13.77
N ALA A 124 -7.55 26.78 -14.70
CA ALA A 124 -7.53 26.48 -16.14
C ALA A 124 -6.42 25.48 -16.48
N LYS A 125 -5.24 25.63 -15.86
CA LYS A 125 -4.12 24.69 -16.05
C LYS A 125 -4.40 23.32 -15.47
N LEU A 126 -5.04 23.23 -14.31
CA LEU A 126 -5.52 21.97 -13.75
C LEU A 126 -6.57 21.29 -14.65
N ALA A 127 -7.48 22.06 -15.24
CA ALA A 127 -8.46 21.54 -16.19
C ALA A 127 -7.79 21.01 -17.47
N GLU A 128 -6.77 21.70 -17.99
CA GLU A 128 -5.91 21.23 -19.09
C GLU A 128 -5.25 19.89 -18.74
N MET A 129 -4.64 19.79 -17.56
CA MET A 129 -4.02 18.54 -17.08
C MET A 129 -5.02 17.37 -17.01
N PHE A 130 -6.24 17.59 -16.53
CA PHE A 130 -7.26 16.54 -16.51
C PHE A 130 -7.71 16.12 -17.90
N GLU A 131 -7.77 17.05 -18.85
CA GLU A 131 -8.08 16.69 -20.24
C GLU A 131 -6.95 15.88 -20.89
N ILE A 132 -5.68 16.23 -20.62
CA ILE A 132 -4.52 15.44 -21.06
C ILE A 132 -4.57 14.04 -20.42
N SER A 133 -4.79 13.94 -19.11
CA SER A 133 -4.87 12.66 -18.39
C SER A 133 -6.01 11.76 -18.90
N ARG A 134 -7.17 12.34 -19.22
CA ARG A 134 -8.30 11.62 -19.84
C ARG A 134 -7.90 11.06 -21.21
N LYS A 135 -7.33 11.89 -22.08
CA LYS A 135 -6.84 11.47 -23.41
C LYS A 135 -5.76 10.40 -23.30
N HIS A 136 -4.82 10.57 -22.37
CA HIS A 136 -3.76 9.61 -22.07
C HIS A 136 -4.36 8.25 -21.68
N THR A 137 -5.32 8.23 -20.76
CA THR A 137 -5.99 7.01 -20.31
C THR A 137 -6.76 6.31 -21.43
N GLU A 138 -7.54 7.06 -22.23
CA GLU A 138 -8.27 6.52 -23.38
C GLU A 138 -7.33 5.95 -24.45
N LEU A 139 -6.25 6.66 -24.76
CA LEU A 139 -5.30 6.25 -25.79
C LEU A 139 -4.44 5.06 -25.34
N SER A 140 -3.99 5.06 -24.07
CA SER A 140 -3.26 3.95 -23.46
C SER A 140 -4.11 2.68 -23.44
N ALA A 141 -5.40 2.78 -23.09
CA ALA A 141 -6.33 1.65 -23.15
C ALA A 141 -6.49 1.10 -24.57
N LYS A 142 -6.64 1.97 -25.58
CA LYS A 142 -6.73 1.55 -26.99
C LYS A 142 -5.43 0.92 -27.48
N CYS A 143 -4.28 1.49 -27.12
CA CYS A 143 -2.95 0.96 -27.46
C CYS A 143 -2.76 -0.45 -26.88
N ASN A 144 -3.04 -0.64 -25.59
CA ASN A 144 -2.96 -1.93 -24.93
C ASN A 144 -3.92 -2.97 -25.54
N ALA A 145 -5.14 -2.55 -25.90
CA ALA A 145 -6.09 -3.44 -26.58
C ALA A 145 -5.59 -3.88 -27.96
N LYS A 146 -4.95 -2.98 -28.73
CA LYS A 146 -4.34 -3.29 -30.04
C LYS A 146 -3.12 -4.19 -29.92
N LEU A 147 -2.23 -3.93 -28.94
CA LEU A 147 -1.09 -4.81 -28.66
C LEU A 147 -1.54 -6.22 -28.29
N LYS A 148 -2.53 -6.32 -27.39
CA LYS A 148 -3.10 -7.61 -26.99
C LYS A 148 -3.75 -8.34 -28.18
N ALA A 149 -4.53 -7.65 -29.00
CA ALA A 149 -5.13 -8.23 -30.20
C ALA A 149 -4.07 -8.71 -31.21
N ALA A 150 -2.97 -7.96 -31.35
CA ALA A 150 -1.83 -8.37 -32.16
C ALA A 150 -1.17 -9.64 -31.59
N GLU A 151 -0.87 -9.67 -30.29
CA GLU A 151 -0.29 -10.85 -29.61
C GLU A 151 -1.18 -12.09 -29.72
N ASP A 152 -2.49 -11.95 -29.52
CA ASP A 152 -3.46 -13.03 -29.65
C ASP A 152 -3.52 -13.53 -31.12
N GLY A 153 -3.45 -12.60 -32.08
CA GLY A 153 -3.33 -12.92 -33.51
C GLY A 153 -2.08 -13.72 -33.83
N LEU A 154 -0.91 -13.30 -33.33
CA LEU A 154 0.36 -13.98 -33.53
C LEU A 154 0.35 -15.38 -32.89
N ARG A 155 -0.11 -15.50 -31.64
CA ARG A 155 -0.26 -16.80 -30.95
C ARG A 155 -1.18 -17.75 -31.72
N SER A 156 -2.28 -17.24 -32.27
CA SER A 156 -3.19 -18.06 -33.07
C SER A 156 -2.56 -18.54 -34.38
N ALA A 157 -1.67 -17.74 -34.98
CA ALA A 157 -0.93 -18.09 -36.19
C ALA A 157 0.16 -19.13 -35.91
N GLU A 158 0.94 -18.95 -34.83
CA GLU A 158 1.98 -19.88 -34.38
C GLU A 158 1.40 -21.22 -33.91
N TYR A 159 0.27 -21.19 -33.20
CA TYR A 159 -0.41 -22.40 -32.77
C TYR A 159 -0.84 -23.27 -33.96
N LYS A 160 -1.27 -22.66 -35.07
CA LYS A 160 -1.67 -23.39 -36.29
C LYS A 160 -0.47 -23.94 -37.07
N SER A 161 0.69 -23.31 -37.03
CA SER A 161 1.89 -23.85 -37.70
C SER A 161 2.51 -25.02 -36.91
N GLY A 162 2.50 -24.98 -35.57
CA GLY A 162 3.07 -26.04 -34.72
C GLY A 162 2.36 -27.40 -34.81
N ILE A 163 1.06 -27.43 -35.17
CA ILE A 163 0.28 -28.68 -35.31
C ILE A 163 0.81 -29.55 -36.47
N GLY A 164 1.40 -28.95 -37.51
CA GLY A 164 1.92 -29.67 -38.68
C GLY A 164 3.18 -30.51 -38.38
N CYS A 165 4.13 -29.95 -37.63
CA CYS A 165 5.36 -30.66 -37.25
C CYS A 165 5.09 -31.77 -36.24
N GLY A 166 4.20 -31.52 -35.25
CA GLY A 166 3.86 -32.50 -34.22
C GLY A 166 3.23 -33.78 -34.79
N ALA A 167 2.30 -33.65 -35.74
CA ALA A 167 1.64 -34.80 -36.37
C ALA A 167 2.61 -35.66 -37.21
N THR A 168 3.58 -35.02 -37.87
CA THR A 168 4.58 -35.71 -38.68
C THR A 168 5.56 -36.49 -37.80
N LEU A 169 6.09 -35.87 -36.75
CA LEU A 169 6.93 -36.54 -35.75
C LEU A 169 6.21 -37.71 -35.08
N TYR A 170 4.93 -37.54 -34.72
CA TYR A 170 4.12 -38.59 -34.14
C TYR A 170 3.94 -39.79 -35.07
N ALA A 171 3.66 -39.56 -36.36
CA ALA A 171 3.54 -40.61 -37.36
C ALA A 171 4.86 -41.39 -37.55
N VAL A 172 6.00 -40.69 -37.55
CA VAL A 172 7.32 -41.32 -37.64
C VAL A 172 7.59 -42.20 -36.42
N VAL A 173 7.37 -41.69 -35.21
CA VAL A 173 7.60 -42.46 -33.97
C VAL A 173 6.73 -43.73 -33.93
N HIS A 174 5.44 -43.63 -34.26
CA HIS A 174 4.54 -44.79 -34.26
C HIS A 174 4.87 -45.81 -35.34
N PHE A 175 5.38 -45.37 -36.48
CA PHE A 175 5.88 -46.27 -37.50
C PHE A 175 7.07 -47.09 -36.97
N PHE A 176 8.03 -46.45 -36.29
CA PHE A 176 9.18 -47.15 -35.68
C PHE A 176 8.77 -48.08 -34.54
N VAL A 177 7.83 -47.68 -33.69
CA VAL A 177 7.34 -48.54 -32.60
C VAL A 177 6.60 -49.76 -33.16
N GLY A 178 5.71 -49.57 -34.14
CA GLY A 178 5.03 -50.67 -34.83
C GLY A 178 6.02 -51.62 -35.52
N PHE A 179 7.08 -51.08 -36.09
CA PHE A 179 8.16 -51.84 -36.71
C PHE A 179 8.91 -52.75 -35.71
N ILE A 180 9.32 -52.19 -34.56
CA ILE A 180 10.03 -52.94 -33.51
C ILE A 180 9.15 -54.10 -32.99
N VAL A 181 7.84 -53.87 -32.83
CA VAL A 181 6.89 -54.89 -32.36
C VAL A 181 6.71 -56.01 -33.39
N LEU A 182 6.69 -55.71 -34.70
CA LEU A 182 6.58 -56.70 -35.76
C LEU A 182 7.87 -57.51 -35.94
N ALA A 183 9.03 -56.86 -35.85
CA ALA A 183 10.34 -57.51 -35.92
C ALA A 183 10.57 -58.49 -34.77
N GLY A 184 9.99 -58.24 -33.58
CA GLY A 184 10.08 -59.12 -32.42
C GLY A 184 9.26 -60.42 -32.49
N LYS A 185 8.38 -60.60 -33.49
CA LYS A 185 7.41 -61.72 -33.53
C LYS A 185 7.68 -62.82 -34.58
N GLY A 186 8.72 -62.72 -35.42
CA GLY A 186 8.87 -63.63 -36.58
C GLY A 186 10.10 -64.53 -36.56
N GLU A 187 9.93 -65.82 -36.29
CA GLU A 187 11.01 -66.83 -36.25
C GLU A 187 11.42 -67.42 -37.63
N LYS A 188 10.85 -66.97 -38.76
CA LYS A 188 11.15 -67.53 -40.10
C LYS A 188 11.01 -66.52 -41.26
N SER A 189 11.46 -65.28 -41.11
CA SER A 189 11.54 -64.36 -42.26
C SER A 189 12.94 -64.39 -42.90
N GLY A 190 13.00 -64.44 -44.22
CA GLY A 190 14.28 -64.49 -44.95
C GLY A 190 15.03 -63.16 -44.86
N ALA A 191 16.35 -63.17 -45.07
CA ALA A 191 17.17 -61.95 -45.02
C ALA A 191 16.65 -60.82 -45.94
N LEU A 192 15.98 -61.18 -47.04
CA LEU A 192 15.39 -60.22 -47.98
C LEU A 192 14.19 -59.46 -47.39
N ASP A 193 13.37 -60.13 -46.58
CA ASP A 193 12.25 -59.49 -45.86
C ASP A 193 12.77 -58.50 -44.82
N PHE A 194 13.88 -58.82 -44.16
CA PHE A 194 14.53 -57.92 -43.20
C PHE A 194 15.07 -56.64 -43.87
N PHE A 195 15.70 -56.77 -45.05
CA PHE A 195 16.19 -55.62 -45.82
C PHE A 195 15.06 -54.74 -46.38
N LEU A 196 13.99 -55.34 -46.92
CA LEU A 196 12.80 -54.59 -47.37
C LEU A 196 12.13 -53.86 -46.20
N CYS A 197 12.07 -54.52 -45.04
CA CYS A 197 11.60 -53.95 -43.78
C CYS A 197 12.45 -52.77 -43.30
N LEU A 198 13.77 -52.75 -43.52
CA LEU A 198 14.63 -51.61 -43.19
C LEU A 198 14.55 -50.46 -44.21
N LEU A 199 14.39 -50.77 -45.49
CA LEU A 199 14.34 -49.79 -46.58
C LEU A 199 13.03 -48.99 -46.60
N LEU A 200 11.89 -49.63 -46.35
CA LEU A 200 10.58 -48.96 -46.35
C LEU A 200 10.48 -47.78 -45.36
N PRO A 201 10.91 -47.89 -44.07
CA PRO A 201 10.99 -46.77 -43.14
C PRO A 201 11.83 -45.62 -43.66
N VAL A 202 12.99 -45.92 -44.25
CA VAL A 202 13.92 -44.91 -44.76
C VAL A 202 13.29 -44.17 -45.94
N ILE A 203 12.63 -44.89 -46.86
CA ILE A 203 11.92 -44.30 -48.00
C ILE A 203 10.74 -43.43 -47.51
N VAL A 204 9.96 -43.90 -46.53
CA VAL A 204 8.87 -43.14 -45.92
C VAL A 204 9.38 -41.90 -45.20
N LEU A 205 10.53 -41.99 -44.52
CA LEU A 205 11.21 -40.85 -43.89
C LEU A 205 11.66 -39.83 -44.93
N ILE A 206 12.32 -40.26 -46.01
CA ILE A 206 12.80 -39.39 -47.08
C ILE A 206 11.60 -38.72 -47.78
N ALA A 207 10.54 -39.48 -48.08
CA ALA A 207 9.31 -38.94 -48.67
C ALA A 207 8.61 -37.96 -47.72
N GLY A 208 8.60 -38.25 -46.42
CA GLY A 208 8.09 -37.37 -45.37
C GLY A 208 8.89 -36.07 -45.24
N PHE A 209 10.23 -36.14 -45.29
CA PHE A 209 11.11 -34.98 -45.29
C PHE A 209 10.96 -34.14 -46.57
N ALA A 210 10.91 -34.79 -47.74
CA ALA A 210 10.70 -34.10 -49.01
C ALA A 210 9.32 -33.43 -49.06
N TYR A 211 8.27 -34.11 -48.63
CA TYR A 211 6.93 -33.54 -48.51
C TYR A 211 6.87 -32.42 -47.46
N GLY A 212 7.55 -32.60 -46.33
CA GLY A 212 7.73 -31.60 -45.28
C GLY A 212 8.38 -30.33 -45.84
N GLY A 213 9.52 -30.44 -46.53
CA GLY A 213 10.21 -29.31 -47.15
C GLY A 213 9.43 -28.62 -48.27
N ILE A 214 8.71 -29.37 -49.11
CA ILE A 214 7.82 -28.79 -50.13
C ILE A 214 6.63 -28.07 -49.49
N LYS A 215 6.11 -28.60 -48.38
CA LYS A 215 5.02 -27.96 -47.64
C LYS A 215 5.51 -26.73 -46.88
N GLU A 216 6.69 -26.79 -46.27
CA GLU A 216 7.31 -25.71 -45.52
C GLU A 216 7.65 -24.53 -46.44
N SER A 217 8.25 -24.79 -47.60
CA SER A 217 8.51 -23.77 -48.64
C SER A 217 7.25 -23.13 -49.21
N LYS A 218 6.11 -23.85 -49.24
CA LYS A 218 4.81 -23.28 -49.61
C LYS A 218 4.09 -22.58 -48.45
N MET A 219 4.33 -23.01 -47.21
CA MET A 219 3.75 -22.41 -46.01
C MET A 219 4.46 -21.10 -45.64
N GLU A 220 5.74 -20.93 -45.96
CA GLU A 220 6.50 -19.72 -45.66
C GLU A 220 5.83 -18.43 -46.17
N PRO A 221 5.42 -18.29 -47.46
CA PRO A 221 4.69 -17.12 -47.92
C PRO A 221 3.28 -16.99 -47.32
N GLU A 222 2.64 -18.10 -46.95
CA GLU A 222 1.32 -18.09 -46.29
C GLU A 222 1.42 -17.63 -44.83
N VAL A 223 2.47 -18.02 -44.13
CA VAL A 223 2.81 -17.60 -42.76
C VAL A 223 3.21 -16.13 -42.76
N GLU A 224 4.02 -15.69 -43.74
CA GLU A 224 4.36 -14.28 -43.94
C GLU A 224 3.11 -13.43 -44.17
N ALA A 225 2.20 -13.89 -45.05
CA ALA A 225 0.92 -13.22 -45.32
C ALA A 225 0.01 -13.16 -44.07
N LYS A 226 0.06 -14.17 -43.20
CA LYS A 226 -0.68 -14.21 -41.92
C LYS A 226 -0.04 -13.35 -40.83
N LYS A 227 1.28 -13.17 -40.85
CA LYS A 227 2.01 -12.27 -39.93
C LYS A 227 1.91 -10.81 -40.34
N LYS A 228 1.66 -10.50 -41.62
CA LYS A 228 1.55 -9.12 -42.11
C LYS A 228 0.52 -8.27 -41.32
N PRO A 229 -0.73 -8.71 -41.07
CA PRO A 229 -1.68 -7.96 -40.23
C PRO A 229 -1.21 -7.73 -38.80
N TYR A 230 -0.41 -8.65 -38.24
CA TYR A 230 0.19 -8.49 -36.93
C TYR A 230 1.20 -7.33 -36.92
N TYR A 231 2.12 -7.31 -37.88
CA TYR A 231 3.11 -6.24 -37.97
C TYR A 231 2.46 -4.89 -38.24
N GLU A 232 1.43 -4.83 -39.10
CA GLU A 232 0.63 -3.63 -39.34
C GLU A 232 -0.06 -3.13 -38.06
N MET A 233 -0.68 -4.05 -37.29
CA MET A 233 -1.33 -3.68 -36.03
C MET A 233 -0.32 -3.25 -34.96
N LYS A 234 0.86 -3.88 -34.93
CA LYS A 234 1.97 -3.50 -34.04
C LYS A 234 2.55 -2.13 -34.41
N THR A 235 2.66 -1.81 -35.70
CA THR A 235 3.10 -0.46 -36.14
C THR A 235 2.10 0.60 -35.70
N VAL A 236 0.80 0.36 -35.88
CA VAL A 236 -0.26 1.28 -35.38
C VAL A 236 -0.17 1.44 -33.87
N ALA A 237 0.01 0.33 -33.13
CA ALA A 237 0.15 0.40 -31.68
C ALA A 237 1.40 1.18 -31.24
N ASN A 238 2.52 1.05 -31.96
CA ASN A 238 3.74 1.80 -31.69
C ASN A 238 3.57 3.31 -31.98
N GLU A 239 2.82 3.67 -33.03
CA GLU A 239 2.47 5.07 -33.30
C GLU A 239 1.59 5.65 -32.18
N MET A 240 0.57 4.91 -31.74
CA MET A 240 -0.25 5.31 -30.60
C MET A 240 0.58 5.43 -29.30
N LYS A 241 1.58 4.56 -29.11
CA LYS A 241 2.49 4.65 -27.96
C LYS A 241 3.29 5.95 -27.98
N LYS A 242 3.79 6.40 -29.13
CA LYS A 242 4.46 7.70 -29.25
C LYS A 242 3.53 8.87 -28.90
N GLU A 243 2.26 8.80 -29.30
CA GLU A 243 1.26 9.79 -28.90
C GLU A 243 0.99 9.77 -27.39
N VAL A 244 0.94 8.59 -26.76
CA VAL A 244 0.83 8.45 -25.29
C VAL A 244 2.03 9.09 -24.60
N GLU A 245 3.24 8.84 -25.08
CA GLU A 245 4.49 9.46 -24.57
C GLU A 245 4.46 10.99 -24.75
N ALA A 246 3.97 11.51 -25.87
CA ALA A 246 3.83 12.95 -26.10
C ALA A 246 2.78 13.60 -25.16
N LEU A 247 1.71 12.88 -24.81
CA LEU A 247 0.73 13.32 -23.81
C LEU A 247 1.34 13.35 -22.40
N GLU A 248 2.14 12.35 -22.03
CA GLU A 248 2.89 12.32 -20.78
C GLU A 248 3.80 13.55 -20.65
N GLU A 249 4.61 13.84 -21.68
CA GLU A 249 5.48 15.02 -21.68
C GLU A 249 4.71 16.33 -21.58
N SER A 250 3.55 16.42 -22.23
CA SER A 250 2.67 17.58 -22.17
C SER A 250 2.06 17.75 -20.77
N TYR A 251 1.68 16.64 -20.13
CA TYR A 251 1.21 16.62 -18.75
C TYR A 251 2.28 17.08 -17.77
N GLN A 252 3.51 16.56 -17.88
CA GLN A 252 4.63 16.93 -17.02
C GLN A 252 5.01 18.40 -17.17
N ARG A 253 4.94 18.96 -18.39
CA ARG A 253 5.12 20.41 -18.62
C ARG A 253 4.02 21.21 -17.92
N ALA A 254 2.75 20.80 -18.06
CA ALA A 254 1.64 21.47 -17.40
C ALA A 254 1.75 21.42 -15.87
N TYR A 255 2.15 20.27 -15.31
CA TYR A 255 2.37 20.09 -13.88
C TYR A 255 3.48 21.00 -13.34
N LYS A 256 4.61 21.12 -14.06
CA LYS A 256 5.72 22.02 -13.69
C LYS A 256 5.35 23.50 -13.71
N GLU A 257 4.33 23.90 -14.47
CA GLU A 257 3.83 25.28 -14.49
C GLU A 257 2.93 25.62 -13.28
N LEU A 258 2.29 24.62 -12.65
CA LEU A 258 1.34 24.85 -11.56
C LEU A 258 1.93 25.64 -10.37
N PRO A 259 3.14 25.34 -9.85
CA PRO A 259 3.70 26.11 -8.73
C PRO A 259 3.90 27.59 -9.07
N ARG A 260 4.30 27.89 -10.31
CA ARG A 260 4.47 29.27 -10.79
C ARG A 260 3.13 30.00 -10.86
N LEU A 261 2.11 29.38 -11.45
CA LEU A 261 0.76 29.95 -11.52
C LEU A 261 0.15 30.13 -10.13
N LYS A 262 0.42 29.19 -9.21
CA LYS A 262 0.01 29.30 -7.80
C LYS A 262 0.64 30.54 -7.15
N ALA A 263 1.93 30.78 -7.37
CA ALA A 263 2.61 31.97 -6.84
C ALA A 263 2.13 33.29 -7.50
N GLU A 264 1.90 33.28 -8.83
CA GLU A 264 1.44 34.45 -9.59
C GLU A 264 0.01 34.88 -9.26
N SER A 265 -0.83 33.96 -8.79
CA SER A 265 -2.19 34.27 -8.33
C SER A 265 -2.24 35.20 -7.09
N GLY A 266 -1.09 35.68 -6.60
CA GLY A 266 -0.99 36.82 -5.70
C GLY A 266 -1.42 36.52 -4.27
N VAL A 267 -1.74 35.27 -3.96
CA VAL A 267 -2.04 34.83 -2.60
C VAL A 267 -0.69 34.52 -1.93
N GLN A 268 -0.09 35.55 -1.32
CA GLN A 268 0.81 35.30 -0.18
C GLN A 268 0.05 34.37 0.74
N SER A 269 0.58 33.17 0.96
CA SER A 269 -0.17 32.11 1.63
C SER A 269 -0.73 32.67 2.95
N VAL A 270 -1.93 32.25 3.35
CA VAL A 270 -2.49 32.61 4.68
C VAL A 270 -1.49 32.33 5.82
N LYS A 271 -0.49 31.46 5.58
CA LYS A 271 0.65 31.22 6.48
C LYS A 271 1.63 32.39 6.57
N GLU A 272 1.89 33.11 5.47
CA GLU A 272 2.70 34.33 5.43
C GLU A 272 1.93 35.54 6.00
N ALA A 273 0.63 35.67 5.71
CA ALA A 273 -0.22 36.68 6.36
C ALA A 273 -0.34 36.44 7.88
N LYS A 274 -0.42 35.18 8.33
CA LYS A 274 -0.29 34.82 9.76
C LYS A 274 1.07 35.22 10.35
N ALA A 275 2.14 35.18 9.56
CA ALA A 275 3.47 35.59 10.00
C ALA A 275 3.61 37.13 10.08
N GLU A 276 2.92 37.88 9.22
CA GLU A 276 2.88 39.35 9.30
C GLU A 276 1.96 39.87 10.40
N ILE A 277 0.78 39.27 10.61
CA ILE A 277 -0.12 39.61 11.74
C ILE A 277 0.53 39.24 13.09
N ALA A 278 1.46 38.28 13.10
CA ALA A 278 2.25 37.91 14.28
C ALA A 278 3.44 38.83 14.58
N LYS A 279 3.63 39.96 13.86
CA LYS A 279 4.58 41.01 14.26
C LYS A 279 3.89 42.01 15.20
N PRO A 280 4.06 41.92 16.53
CA PRO A 280 3.51 42.93 17.43
C PRO A 280 4.30 44.24 17.32
N ALA A 281 3.59 45.34 17.08
CA ALA A 281 4.06 46.66 17.48
C ALA A 281 4.19 46.67 19.02
N GLY A 282 5.42 46.53 19.51
CA GLY A 282 5.82 46.98 20.86
C GLY A 282 5.02 46.45 22.05
N ARG A 283 4.88 45.12 22.22
CA ARG A 283 4.75 44.51 23.56
C ARG A 283 5.24 43.07 23.51
N GLN A 284 6.26 42.77 24.32
CA GLN A 284 6.83 41.42 24.43
C GLN A 284 5.79 40.46 25.01
N PHE A 285 5.17 39.66 24.14
CA PHE A 285 4.57 38.40 24.52
C PHE A 285 5.51 37.28 24.07
N THR A 286 5.80 36.38 25.00
CA THR A 286 6.54 35.14 24.74
C THR A 286 5.77 34.29 23.74
N THR A 287 6.41 33.99 22.60
CA THR A 287 5.85 33.15 21.55
C THR A 287 5.71 31.70 22.03
N ILE A 288 4.48 31.22 22.09
CA ILE A 288 4.13 29.81 22.34
C ILE A 288 4.34 29.01 21.04
N PRO A 289 4.99 27.83 21.05
CA PRO A 289 5.16 27.02 19.84
C PRO A 289 3.82 26.55 19.25
N SER A 290 3.77 26.52 17.92
CA SER A 290 2.66 25.99 17.11
C SER A 290 2.27 24.57 17.53
N ARG A 291 0.99 24.38 17.82
CA ARG A 291 0.43 23.15 18.43
C ARG A 291 0.16 22.05 17.41
N SER A 292 0.48 20.82 17.82
CA SER A 292 0.07 19.57 17.16
C SER A 292 -1.46 19.37 17.23
N PRO A 293 -2.13 18.89 16.15
CA PRO A 293 -3.57 18.90 16.03
C PRO A 293 -4.26 17.56 16.36
N TYR A 294 -3.93 16.80 17.41
CA TYR A 294 -4.73 15.58 17.71
C TYR A 294 -4.91 15.19 19.19
N SER A 295 -6.18 15.27 19.63
CA SER A 295 -6.95 14.21 20.30
C SER A 295 -8.27 14.80 20.85
N ARG A 296 -9.43 14.48 20.24
CA ARG A 296 -10.74 14.65 20.90
C ARG A 296 -10.89 13.49 21.90
N ARG A 297 -10.34 13.66 23.10
CA ARG A 297 -10.77 12.90 24.27
C ARG A 297 -12.04 13.52 24.85
N ASP A 298 -12.86 12.68 25.47
CA ASP A 298 -13.99 13.13 26.27
C ASP A 298 -13.49 14.15 27.30
N PRO A 299 -14.06 15.38 27.36
CA PRO A 299 -13.69 16.37 28.37
C PRO A 299 -13.74 15.85 29.80
N ALA A 300 -14.59 14.86 30.09
CA ALA A 300 -14.62 14.22 31.40
C ALA A 300 -13.33 13.43 31.69
N VAL A 301 -12.77 12.73 30.69
CA VAL A 301 -11.50 12.00 30.81
C VAL A 301 -10.33 12.97 30.92
N VAL A 302 -10.30 14.04 30.12
CA VAL A 302 -9.26 15.07 30.21
C VAL A 302 -9.32 15.79 31.56
N ALA A 303 -10.51 16.09 32.07
CA ALA A 303 -10.70 16.70 33.39
C ALA A 303 -10.34 15.74 34.55
N ALA A 304 -10.56 14.43 34.37
CA ALA A 304 -10.14 13.42 35.35
C ALA A 304 -8.62 13.20 35.33
N GLU A 305 -7.98 13.20 34.16
CA GLU A 305 -6.51 13.17 34.03
C GLU A 305 -5.86 14.44 34.59
N LEU A 306 -6.49 15.62 34.41
CA LEU A 306 -6.07 16.91 35.01
C LEU A 306 -6.07 16.93 36.54
N LYS A 307 -6.78 15.98 37.18
CA LYS A 307 -6.81 15.86 38.64
C LYS A 307 -5.73 14.92 39.19
N LYS A 308 -4.95 14.24 38.34
CA LYS A 308 -3.81 13.45 38.82
C LYS A 308 -2.74 14.40 39.31
N THR A 309 -2.38 14.28 40.58
CA THR A 309 -1.25 15.00 41.17
C THR A 309 0.03 14.45 40.56
N HIS A 310 0.76 15.31 39.85
CA HIS A 310 2.06 14.94 39.29
C HIS A 310 3.16 15.30 40.28
N VAL A 311 4.16 14.44 40.41
CA VAL A 311 5.30 14.66 41.33
C VAL A 311 6.56 15.01 40.53
N CYS A 312 7.34 15.92 41.07
CA CYS A 312 8.61 16.34 40.51
C CYS A 312 9.63 15.21 40.63
N LYS A 313 10.23 14.78 39.51
CA LYS A 313 11.25 13.72 39.53
C LYS A 313 12.51 14.10 40.31
N LYS A 314 12.81 15.40 40.42
CA LYS A 314 14.02 15.87 41.09
C LYS A 314 13.91 15.86 42.62
N CYS A 315 12.76 16.24 43.17
CA CYS A 315 12.61 16.43 44.63
C CYS A 315 11.35 15.79 45.24
N GLY A 316 10.53 15.10 44.45
CA GLY A 316 9.31 14.42 44.90
C GLY A 316 8.13 15.33 45.21
N ALA A 317 8.29 16.65 45.21
CA ALA A 317 7.21 17.59 45.52
C ALA A 317 6.14 17.66 44.42
N GLU A 318 4.93 18.07 44.77
CA GLU A 318 3.82 18.20 43.84
C GLU A 318 4.09 19.30 42.79
N LEU A 319 3.77 18.98 41.54
CA LEU A 319 3.86 19.90 40.41
C LEU A 319 2.55 20.66 40.23
N LYS A 320 2.61 21.99 40.22
CA LYS A 320 1.47 22.85 39.92
C LYS A 320 1.42 23.19 38.44
N LEU A 321 0.24 23.04 37.85
CA LEU A 321 0.01 23.43 36.46
C LEU A 321 -0.14 24.95 36.35
N ASP A 322 0.84 25.61 35.74
CA ASP A 322 0.68 26.97 35.24
C ASP A 322 -0.17 26.91 33.95
N LYS A 323 -1.45 27.28 34.08
CA LYS A 323 -2.41 27.29 32.97
C LYS A 323 -2.06 28.31 31.88
N GLY A 324 -1.36 29.39 32.23
CA GLY A 324 -0.98 30.45 31.30
C GLY A 324 0.14 29.99 30.37
N GLN A 325 1.19 29.40 30.95
CA GLN A 325 2.36 28.94 30.19
C GLN A 325 2.25 27.49 29.71
N LYS A 326 1.30 26.72 30.24
CA LYS A 326 1.18 25.27 30.02
C LYS A 326 2.45 24.52 30.42
N LEU A 327 2.93 24.83 31.62
CA LEU A 327 4.07 24.17 32.24
C LEU A 327 3.65 23.65 33.62
N PHE A 328 4.18 22.50 34.01
CA PHE A 328 4.11 22.01 35.37
C PHE A 328 5.33 22.51 36.14
N ILE A 329 5.13 23.38 37.11
CA ILE A 329 6.20 24.00 37.89
C ILE A 329 6.25 23.33 39.26
N CYS A 330 7.44 22.92 39.69
CA CYS A 330 7.69 22.43 41.03
C CYS A 330 7.93 23.60 41.98
N ASP A 331 7.02 23.85 42.90
CA ASP A 331 7.17 24.95 43.89
C ASP A 331 8.38 24.77 44.82
N HIS A 332 8.85 23.53 45.01
CA HIS A 332 9.95 23.25 45.93
C HIS A 332 11.34 23.48 45.31
N CYS A 333 11.56 23.03 44.06
CA CYS A 333 12.89 23.12 43.41
C CYS A 333 12.94 24.02 42.17
N GLY A 334 11.82 24.62 41.77
CA GLY A 334 11.71 25.54 40.63
C GLY A 334 11.80 24.89 39.25
N VAL A 335 11.93 23.56 39.15
CA VAL A 335 11.98 22.87 37.86
C VAL A 335 10.60 22.92 37.19
N SER A 336 10.58 23.32 35.93
CA SER A 336 9.40 23.30 35.08
C SER A 336 9.46 22.13 34.08
N TYR A 337 8.33 21.48 33.86
CA TYR A 337 8.16 20.42 32.87
C TYR A 337 7.10 20.85 31.84
N ASP A 338 7.33 20.54 30.56
CA ASP A 338 6.34 20.78 29.51
C ASP A 338 5.04 20.01 29.80
N TYR A 339 3.89 20.68 29.66
CA TYR A 339 2.57 20.05 29.84
C TYR A 339 2.41 18.78 29.00
N GLU A 340 2.98 18.77 27.79
CA GLU A 340 2.84 17.64 26.88
C GLU A 340 3.48 16.34 27.40
N ARG A 341 4.44 16.42 28.34
CA ARG A 341 5.08 15.27 28.99
C ARG A 341 4.09 14.44 29.81
N PHE A 342 3.01 15.04 30.30
CA PHE A 342 2.06 14.38 31.21
C PHE A 342 0.75 13.96 30.55
N TYR A 343 0.50 14.36 29.29
CA TYR A 343 -0.80 14.14 28.63
C TYR A 343 -0.73 13.18 27.47
N GLY A 344 -1.36 12.02 27.63
CA GLY A 344 -1.35 10.95 26.62
C GLY A 344 -0.12 10.08 26.71
N ASP A 345 -0.24 8.88 26.18
CA ASP A 345 0.86 7.92 26.11
C ASP A 345 1.99 8.48 25.21
N PRO A 346 3.19 8.75 25.78
CA PRO A 346 4.34 9.25 25.02
C PRO A 346 4.69 8.34 23.84
N LEU A 347 4.53 7.02 24.01
CA LEU A 347 4.84 6.04 22.97
C LEU A 347 3.89 6.17 21.78
N THR A 348 2.60 6.32 22.03
CA THR A 348 1.60 6.59 20.99
C THR A 348 1.91 7.88 20.22
N LYS A 349 2.32 8.96 20.92
CA LYS A 349 2.73 10.21 20.26
C LYS A 349 3.98 10.02 19.40
N ALA A 350 5.01 9.36 19.94
CA ALA A 350 6.25 9.06 19.22
C ALA A 350 5.96 8.27 17.94
N LYS A 351 5.16 7.19 18.04
CA LYS A 351 4.73 6.37 16.90
C LYS A 351 3.88 7.15 15.89
N SER A 352 3.08 8.14 16.32
CA SER A 352 2.35 9.03 15.41
C SER A 352 3.30 9.94 14.63
N CYS A 353 4.17 10.67 15.33
CA CYS A 353 5.17 11.54 14.69
C CYS A 353 6.05 10.76 13.71
N LEU A 354 6.44 9.53 14.07
CA LEU A 354 7.22 8.64 13.23
C LEU A 354 6.48 8.27 11.93
N LYS A 355 5.17 7.99 12.00
CA LYS A 355 4.32 7.71 10.83
C LYS A 355 4.10 8.95 9.95
N ASP A 356 4.02 10.12 10.58
CA ASP A 356 3.85 11.41 9.89
C ASP A 356 5.15 11.91 9.24
N GLY A 357 6.28 11.22 9.48
CA GLY A 357 7.60 11.60 8.95
C GLY A 357 8.31 12.70 9.73
N ASP A 358 7.77 13.12 10.88
CA ASP A 358 8.42 14.08 11.78
C ASP A 358 9.39 13.36 12.72
N PHE A 359 10.52 12.94 12.13
CA PHE A 359 11.56 12.16 12.83
C PHE A 359 12.20 12.91 14.00
N LYS A 360 12.27 14.25 13.95
CA LYS A 360 12.85 15.06 15.04
C LYS A 360 11.95 15.06 16.26
N SER A 361 10.65 15.29 16.07
CA SER A 361 9.69 15.22 17.17
C SER A 361 9.58 13.79 17.69
N ALA A 362 9.59 12.78 16.82
CA ALA A 362 9.57 11.38 17.22
C ALA A 362 10.79 11.00 18.07
N ASP A 363 12.02 11.38 17.67
CA ASP A 363 13.24 11.13 18.45
C ASP A 363 13.18 11.81 19.82
N LYS A 364 12.62 13.03 19.91
CA LYS A 364 12.41 13.73 21.20
C LYS A 364 11.47 12.93 22.11
N TRP A 365 10.36 12.41 21.57
CA TRP A 365 9.41 11.61 22.35
C TRP A 365 10.01 10.27 22.78
N PHE A 366 10.72 9.57 21.89
CA PHE A 366 11.39 8.32 22.27
C PHE A 366 12.51 8.54 23.28
N SER A 367 13.29 9.62 23.15
CA SER A 367 14.32 9.99 24.14
C SER A 367 13.70 10.25 25.51
N MET A 368 12.52 10.89 25.57
CA MET A 368 11.79 11.13 26.82
C MET A 368 11.32 9.82 27.48
N ILE A 369 10.99 8.79 26.70
CA ILE A 369 10.66 7.45 27.24
C ILE A 369 11.93 6.80 27.81
N LEU A 370 13.07 6.92 27.12
CA LEU A 370 14.35 6.39 27.59
C LEU A 370 14.92 7.10 28.83
N GLU A 371 14.50 8.35 29.11
CA GLU A 371 14.80 9.00 30.39
C GLU A 371 14.16 8.25 31.57
N ASP A 372 13.05 7.56 31.33
CA ASP A 372 12.25 6.89 32.36
C ASP A 372 12.59 5.40 32.43
N ASP A 373 12.76 4.76 31.27
CA ASP A 373 13.23 3.38 31.14
C ASP A 373 14.23 3.29 29.97
N GLN A 374 15.53 3.27 30.30
CA GLN A 374 16.59 3.15 29.31
C GLN A 374 16.49 1.84 28.50
N ALA A 375 15.96 0.78 29.10
CA ALA A 375 15.84 -0.53 28.46
C ALA A 375 14.56 -0.68 27.63
N ASP A 376 13.74 0.36 27.49
CA ASP A 376 12.51 0.31 26.70
C ASP A 376 12.85 -0.02 25.23
N PHE A 377 12.42 -1.20 24.82
CA PHE A 377 12.71 -1.76 23.50
C PHE A 377 12.11 -0.95 22.36
N ASP A 378 10.87 -0.52 22.55
CA ASP A 378 10.08 0.18 21.54
C ASP A 378 10.65 1.60 21.32
N ALA A 379 11.13 2.24 22.38
CA ALA A 379 11.78 3.53 22.32
C ALA A 379 13.18 3.46 21.69
N ASN A 380 14.03 2.51 22.09
CA ASN A 380 15.34 2.31 21.46
C ASN A 380 15.18 2.02 19.95
N ARG A 381 14.27 1.11 19.59
CA ARG A 381 13.91 0.81 18.20
C ARG A 381 13.39 2.06 17.47
N GLY A 382 12.56 2.86 18.13
CA GLY A 382 12.02 4.11 17.59
C GLY A 382 13.10 5.12 17.23
N ARG A 383 14.12 5.29 18.06
CA ARG A 383 15.23 6.22 17.81
C ARG A 383 16.12 5.79 16.64
N ILE A 384 16.40 4.49 16.52
CA ILE A 384 17.11 3.92 15.35
C ILE A 384 16.32 4.25 14.07
N LEU A 385 15.01 4.05 14.07
CA LEU A 385 14.14 4.37 12.94
C LEU A 385 14.13 5.88 12.63
N CYS A 386 14.17 6.74 13.64
CA CYS A 386 14.29 8.20 13.45
C CYS A 386 15.63 8.58 12.79
N ALA A 387 16.75 8.02 13.25
CA ALA A 387 18.06 8.27 12.67
C ALA A 387 18.13 7.78 11.21
N ALA A 388 17.54 6.62 10.92
CA ALA A 388 17.41 6.08 9.57
C ALA A 388 16.36 6.80 8.70
N LYS A 389 15.59 7.76 9.24
CA LYS A 389 14.47 8.45 8.56
C LYS A 389 13.41 7.49 7.98
N MET A 390 13.03 6.48 8.77
CA MET A 390 12.08 5.43 8.38
C MET A 390 10.98 5.26 9.42
N TYR A 391 9.80 4.80 9.01
CA TYR A 391 8.72 4.47 9.97
C TYR A 391 8.68 3.00 10.38
N GLY A 392 9.50 2.15 9.75
CA GLY A 392 9.68 0.76 10.13
C GLY A 392 10.63 0.01 9.21
N PHE A 393 11.22 -1.07 9.72
CA PHE A 393 12.22 -1.86 8.99
C PHE A 393 11.70 -2.53 7.72
N ILE A 394 10.38 -2.61 7.50
CA ILE A 394 9.81 -3.05 6.22
C ILE A 394 10.26 -2.16 5.05
N GLN A 395 10.58 -0.90 5.33
CA GLN A 395 11.10 0.03 4.33
C GLN A 395 12.60 -0.18 4.04
N LEU A 396 13.29 -1.02 4.80
CA LEU A 396 14.73 -1.22 4.69
C LEU A 396 15.02 -1.96 3.38
N LYS A 397 15.45 -1.18 2.39
CA LYS A 397 15.80 -1.64 1.05
C LYS A 397 16.96 -0.77 0.58
N LEU A 398 17.90 -1.35 -0.15
CA LEU A 398 18.95 -0.62 -0.84
C LEU A 398 18.31 0.26 -1.93
N ASN A 399 17.96 1.51 -1.58
CA ASN A 399 17.39 2.55 -2.44
C ASN A 399 17.90 3.94 -2.03
N ASP A 400 17.63 4.97 -2.82
CA ASP A 400 18.17 6.32 -2.63
C ASP A 400 17.85 6.98 -1.27
N LYS A 401 16.88 6.44 -0.51
CA LYS A 401 16.56 6.96 0.82
C LYS A 401 17.64 6.64 1.85
N LEU A 402 18.27 5.47 1.75
CA LEU A 402 19.38 5.10 2.64
C LEU A 402 20.67 5.84 2.31
N ALA A 403 20.85 6.32 1.07
CA ALA A 403 22.01 7.11 0.70
C ALA A 403 22.13 8.44 1.47
N ASN A 404 21.01 8.97 1.98
CA ASN A 404 20.91 10.26 2.67
C ASN A 404 20.77 10.14 4.21
N VAL A 405 21.16 8.99 4.75
CA VAL A 405 21.14 8.70 6.18
C VAL A 405 22.40 9.27 6.82
N ASP A 406 22.25 9.79 8.05
CA ASP A 406 23.37 10.16 8.90
C ASP A 406 23.88 8.87 9.58
N TRP A 407 24.88 8.24 8.96
CA TRP A 407 25.39 6.93 9.38
C TRP A 407 26.04 6.97 10.77
N ASP A 408 26.68 8.08 11.13
CA ASP A 408 27.30 8.28 12.44
C ASP A 408 26.23 8.35 13.54
N LEU A 409 25.17 9.13 13.31
CA LEU A 409 24.04 9.21 14.24
C LEU A 409 23.33 7.84 14.36
N LEU A 410 23.16 7.13 13.24
CA LEU A 410 22.53 5.82 13.23
C LEU A 410 23.36 4.78 14.00
N ASP A 411 24.68 4.73 13.79
CA ASP A 411 25.57 3.84 14.53
C ASP A 411 25.58 4.17 16.02
N GLN A 412 25.62 5.47 16.38
CA GLN A 412 25.47 5.91 17.76
C GLN A 412 24.17 5.38 18.38
N ARG A 413 23.02 5.52 17.70
CA ARG A 413 21.72 5.05 18.21
C ARG A 413 21.66 3.53 18.34
N MET A 414 22.29 2.79 17.44
CA MET A 414 22.36 1.32 17.52
C MET A 414 23.23 0.87 18.70
N ASN A 415 24.39 1.47 18.89
CA ASN A 415 25.26 1.16 20.03
C ASN A 415 24.60 1.52 21.37
N GLU A 416 23.92 2.67 21.45
CA GLU A 416 23.09 3.04 22.61
C GLU A 416 22.03 1.96 22.89
N ALA A 417 21.31 1.50 21.86
CA ALA A 417 20.28 0.48 22.03
C ALA A 417 20.84 -0.88 22.48
N ILE A 418 21.99 -1.30 21.95
CA ILE A 418 22.67 -2.54 22.35
C ILE A 418 23.10 -2.48 23.80
N ILE A 419 23.66 -1.34 24.25
CA ILE A 419 24.10 -1.14 25.64
C ILE A 419 22.91 -1.07 26.59
N ASN A 420 21.85 -0.37 26.20
CA ASN A 420 20.70 -0.10 27.06
C ASN A 420 19.78 -1.31 27.23
N THR A 421 19.78 -2.27 26.30
CA THR A 421 18.89 -3.43 26.36
C THR A 421 19.62 -4.68 26.87
N MET A 422 19.13 -5.26 27.97
CA MET A 422 19.67 -6.50 28.54
C MET A 422 19.15 -7.75 27.80
N ASP A 423 19.94 -8.82 27.86
CA ASP A 423 19.61 -10.18 27.40
C ASP A 423 19.25 -10.31 25.91
N PHE A 424 18.25 -11.14 25.59
CA PHE A 424 17.76 -11.52 24.26
C PHE A 424 17.38 -10.34 23.33
N LYS A 425 17.16 -9.15 23.89
CA LYS A 425 16.85 -7.94 23.11
C LYS A 425 18.12 -7.27 22.56
N GLY A 426 19.28 -7.45 23.21
CA GLY A 426 20.57 -6.98 22.71
C GLY A 426 20.95 -7.66 21.39
N ASP A 427 20.74 -8.99 21.30
CA ASP A 427 20.98 -9.76 20.08
C ASP A 427 20.16 -9.24 18.89
N TYR A 428 18.93 -8.79 19.13
CA TYR A 428 18.10 -8.16 18.09
C TYR A 428 18.75 -6.90 17.53
N PHE A 429 19.21 -5.99 18.39
CA PHE A 429 19.85 -4.75 17.94
C PHE A 429 21.21 -5.00 17.32
N ALA A 430 21.95 -6.02 17.78
CA ALA A 430 23.17 -6.47 17.14
C ALA A 430 22.90 -6.98 15.71
N GLU A 431 21.85 -7.78 15.48
CA GLU A 431 21.45 -8.21 14.13
C GLU A 431 21.01 -7.04 13.23
N VAL A 432 20.32 -6.03 13.79
CA VAL A 432 19.96 -4.80 13.07
C VAL A 432 21.22 -4.03 12.66
N LYS A 433 22.18 -3.88 13.58
CA LYS A 433 23.47 -3.23 13.33
C LYS A 433 24.22 -3.93 12.21
N ASP A 434 24.35 -5.24 12.31
CA ASP A 434 24.97 -6.11 11.31
C ASP A 434 24.40 -5.95 9.90
N LEU A 435 23.12 -5.58 9.80
CA LEU A 435 22.43 -5.34 8.54
C LEU A 435 22.68 -3.94 8.01
N PHE A 436 22.69 -2.93 8.88
CA PHE A 436 23.04 -1.56 8.50
C PHE A 436 24.51 -1.40 8.16
N ASP A 437 25.42 -2.14 8.79
CA ASP A 437 26.85 -2.12 8.46
C ASP A 437 27.08 -2.59 7.01
N VAL A 438 26.37 -3.65 6.57
CA VAL A 438 26.41 -4.11 5.16
C VAL A 438 25.79 -3.08 4.22
N ALA A 439 24.71 -2.42 4.64
CA ALA A 439 24.08 -1.36 3.84
C ALA A 439 25.01 -0.15 3.70
N HIS A 440 25.69 0.26 4.77
CA HIS A 440 26.64 1.37 4.78
C HIS A 440 27.79 1.07 3.82
N GLU A 441 28.42 -0.11 3.92
CA GLU A 441 29.49 -0.52 3.02
C GLU A 441 29.02 -0.57 1.55
N TYR A 442 27.77 -0.96 1.29
CA TYR A 442 27.18 -0.91 -0.06
C TYR A 442 27.12 0.51 -0.61
N TYR A 443 26.72 1.50 0.21
CA TYR A 443 26.68 2.91 -0.23
C TYR A 443 28.05 3.53 -0.37
N ASP A 444 29.04 3.15 0.45
CA ASP A 444 30.42 3.56 0.28
C ASP A 444 30.98 3.09 -1.07
N VAL A 445 30.70 1.84 -1.44
CA VAL A 445 31.08 1.30 -2.77
C VAL A 445 30.36 2.06 -3.88
N CYS A 446 29.07 2.37 -3.73
CA CYS A 446 28.35 3.16 -4.73
C CYS A 446 28.94 4.58 -4.88
N ALA A 447 29.29 5.24 -3.78
CA ALA A 447 29.92 6.56 -3.81
C ALA A 447 31.30 6.54 -4.47
N GLN A 448 32.10 5.48 -4.24
CA GLN A 448 33.39 5.29 -4.91
C GLN A 448 33.23 5.10 -6.43
N MET A 449 32.13 4.48 -6.88
CA MET A 449 31.83 4.31 -8.30
C MET A 449 31.39 5.61 -9.00
N GLU A 450 30.82 6.57 -8.26
CA GLU A 450 30.37 7.87 -8.78
C GLU A 450 31.51 8.88 -8.98
N GLY A 451 32.70 8.63 -8.45
CA GLY A 451 33.86 9.51 -8.66
C GLY A 451 34.34 9.52 -10.12
N ASP A 452 34.54 10.71 -10.69
CA ASP A 452 34.87 10.99 -12.10
C ASP A 452 36.23 10.45 -12.63
N GLY A 453 36.90 9.56 -11.90
CA GLY A 453 38.16 8.96 -12.35
C GLY A 453 37.93 7.78 -13.28
N GLU A 454 38.76 7.62 -14.31
CA GLU A 454 38.96 6.33 -15.00
C GLU A 454 39.47 5.30 -13.97
N ASN A 455 38.56 4.77 -13.16
CA ASN A 455 38.89 3.87 -12.06
C ASN A 455 39.15 2.49 -12.67
N SER A 456 40.42 2.12 -12.75
CA SER A 456 40.87 0.76 -13.12
C SER A 456 40.26 -0.33 -12.22
N GLU A 457 39.67 0.05 -11.10
CA GLU A 457 39.03 -0.80 -10.09
C GLU A 457 37.51 -1.00 -10.31
N LEU A 458 36.90 -0.39 -11.34
CA LEU A 458 35.45 -0.47 -11.56
C LEU A 458 34.89 -1.91 -11.62
N PRO A 459 35.55 -2.89 -12.28
CA PRO A 459 35.08 -4.27 -12.28
C PRO A 459 35.06 -4.90 -10.87
N ASP A 460 36.05 -4.59 -10.03
CA ASP A 460 36.13 -5.11 -8.68
C ASP A 460 35.09 -4.47 -7.76
N LEU A 461 34.84 -3.16 -7.92
CA LEU A 461 33.77 -2.43 -7.22
C LEU A 461 32.38 -2.97 -7.59
N LEU A 462 32.12 -3.25 -8.88
CA LEU A 462 30.86 -3.86 -9.34
C LEU A 462 30.64 -5.24 -8.71
N LYS A 463 31.68 -6.08 -8.71
CA LYS A 463 31.61 -7.40 -8.08
C LYS A 463 31.34 -7.28 -6.58
N LYS A 464 32.04 -6.38 -5.88
CA LYS A 464 31.83 -6.13 -4.46
C LYS A 464 30.41 -5.63 -4.17
N LYS A 465 29.87 -4.75 -5.01
CA LYS A 465 28.49 -4.27 -4.92
C LYS A 465 27.48 -5.41 -5.00
N GLU A 466 27.62 -6.32 -5.96
CA GLU A 466 26.75 -7.51 -6.11
C GLU A 466 26.85 -8.45 -4.90
N GLU A 467 28.06 -8.67 -4.37
CA GLU A 467 28.29 -9.48 -3.17
C GLU A 467 27.61 -8.87 -1.93
N LEU A 468 27.71 -7.55 -1.74
CA LEU A 468 27.06 -6.81 -0.65
C LEU A 468 25.54 -6.83 -0.77
N GLU A 469 24.99 -6.65 -1.97
CA GLU A 469 23.55 -6.72 -2.21
C GLU A 469 22.99 -8.12 -1.90
N SER A 470 23.70 -9.18 -2.34
CA SER A 470 23.33 -10.57 -2.02
C SER A 470 23.37 -10.84 -0.51
N THR A 471 24.44 -10.39 0.16
CA THR A 471 24.63 -10.52 1.61
C THR A 471 23.55 -9.77 2.39
N PHE A 472 23.24 -8.54 1.99
CA PHE A 472 22.18 -7.73 2.57
C PHE A 472 20.83 -8.43 2.45
N ASN A 473 20.47 -8.93 1.27
CA ASN A 473 19.21 -9.62 1.05
C ASN A 473 19.05 -10.90 1.91
N LEU A 474 20.14 -11.65 2.09
CA LEU A 474 20.17 -12.83 2.96
C LEU A 474 19.98 -12.44 4.43
N LYS A 475 20.75 -11.47 4.93
CA LYS A 475 20.65 -10.96 6.31
C LYS A 475 19.27 -10.35 6.57
N TYR A 476 18.74 -9.56 5.65
CA TYR A 476 17.42 -8.94 5.77
C TYR A 476 16.31 -9.99 5.85
N ARG A 477 16.37 -11.06 5.06
CA ARG A 477 15.40 -12.17 5.16
C ARG A 477 15.42 -12.78 6.57
N LYS A 478 16.60 -13.14 7.09
CA LYS A 478 16.76 -13.69 8.43
C LYS A 478 16.25 -12.73 9.51
N PHE A 479 16.64 -11.46 9.41
CA PHE A 479 16.19 -10.40 10.30
C PHE A 479 14.65 -10.27 10.31
N THR A 480 13.98 -10.25 9.15
CA THR A 480 12.52 -10.11 9.11
C THR A 480 11.78 -11.31 9.71
N GLU A 481 12.39 -12.49 9.72
CA GLU A 481 11.86 -13.67 10.41
C GLU A 481 12.00 -13.52 11.93
N ASN A 482 13.17 -13.07 12.41
CA ASN A 482 13.40 -12.77 13.82
C ASN A 482 12.53 -11.61 14.34
N GLU A 483 12.35 -10.53 13.57
CA GLU A 483 11.47 -9.41 13.94
C GLU A 483 10.02 -9.89 14.12
N ARG A 484 9.54 -10.78 13.26
CA ARG A 484 8.20 -11.38 13.43
C ARG A 484 8.11 -12.19 14.71
N ARG A 485 9.13 -13.02 15.00
CA ARG A 485 9.18 -13.83 16.22
C ARG A 485 9.14 -12.96 17.48
N ILE A 486 9.94 -11.90 17.54
CA ILE A 486 9.98 -10.98 18.68
C ILE A 486 8.64 -10.29 18.88
N ARG A 487 8.02 -9.79 17.81
CA ARG A 487 6.69 -9.18 17.90
C ARG A 487 5.63 -10.16 18.39
N THR A 488 5.71 -11.43 18.01
CA THR A 488 4.81 -12.46 18.56
C THR A 488 5.01 -12.59 20.07
N ILE A 489 6.26 -12.76 20.53
CA ILE A 489 6.57 -12.88 21.96
C ILE A 489 6.12 -11.65 22.77
N GLU A 490 6.30 -10.44 22.24
CA GLU A 490 5.89 -9.21 22.95
C GLU A 490 4.38 -9.08 23.04
N VAL A 491 3.66 -9.43 21.98
CA VAL A 491 2.19 -9.47 22.02
C VAL A 491 1.70 -10.50 23.05
N ASP A 492 2.38 -11.64 23.18
CA ASP A 492 2.04 -12.68 24.16
C ASP A 492 2.32 -12.24 25.62
N LYS A 493 3.27 -11.32 25.84
CA LYS A 493 3.63 -10.77 27.17
C LYS A 493 2.70 -9.64 27.65
N VAL A 494 2.15 -8.84 26.74
CA VAL A 494 1.35 -7.65 27.10
C VAL A 494 -0.07 -8.01 27.56
N SER A 495 -0.54 -9.22 27.26
CA SER A 495 -1.86 -9.68 27.67
C SER A 495 -1.75 -10.71 28.80
N SER A 496 -1.83 -10.28 30.06
CA SER A 496 -2.23 -11.19 31.14
C SER A 496 -3.74 -11.49 31.07
N ASP A 497 -4.50 -10.61 30.42
CA ASP A 497 -5.94 -10.73 30.26
C ASP A 497 -6.27 -11.59 29.03
N GLU A 498 -6.86 -12.76 29.27
CA GLU A 498 -7.23 -13.77 28.25
C GLU A 498 -7.84 -13.20 26.95
N PRO A 499 -8.72 -12.17 26.95
CA PRO A 499 -9.32 -11.65 25.72
C PRO A 499 -8.32 -11.03 24.73
N GLU A 500 -7.27 -10.35 25.22
CA GLU A 500 -6.28 -9.70 24.37
C GLU A 500 -5.35 -10.71 23.68
N LYS A 501 -4.98 -11.78 24.39
CA LYS A 501 -4.23 -12.95 23.87
C LYS A 501 -5.00 -13.62 22.74
N MET A 502 -6.31 -13.78 22.90
CA MET A 502 -7.14 -14.38 21.87
C MET A 502 -7.29 -13.48 20.65
N LEU A 503 -7.39 -12.16 20.85
CA LEU A 503 -7.36 -11.19 19.76
C LEU A 503 -6.02 -11.25 19.01
N ALA A 504 -4.90 -11.44 19.73
CA ALA A 504 -3.60 -11.64 19.13
C ALA A 504 -3.53 -12.89 18.26
N TYR A 505 -4.01 -14.05 18.73
CA TYR A 505 -4.08 -15.27 17.91
C TYR A 505 -4.96 -15.09 16.68
N ARG A 506 -6.12 -14.45 16.83
CA ARG A 506 -6.98 -14.08 15.69
C ARG A 506 -6.21 -13.28 14.65
N MET A 507 -5.50 -12.23 15.08
CA MET A 507 -4.71 -11.40 14.16
C MET A 507 -3.54 -12.17 13.54
N ARG A 508 -2.90 -13.07 14.30
CA ARG A 508 -1.81 -13.93 13.83
C ARG A 508 -2.29 -14.91 12.75
N ILE A 509 -3.45 -15.52 12.93
CA ILE A 509 -4.10 -16.38 11.92
C ILE A 509 -4.36 -15.58 10.63
N ILE A 510 -5.00 -14.42 10.74
CA ILE A 510 -5.35 -13.54 9.60
C ILE A 510 -4.09 -13.10 8.84
N ASN A 511 -3.07 -12.65 9.56
CA ASN A 511 -1.80 -12.19 8.98
C ASN A 511 -1.01 -13.32 8.33
N THR A 512 -1.00 -14.52 8.94
CA THR A 512 -0.33 -15.71 8.39
C THR A 512 -0.95 -16.13 7.05
N GLY A 513 -2.28 -16.01 6.93
CA GLY A 513 -3.00 -16.19 5.66
C GLY A 513 -2.78 -15.08 4.63
N ARG A 514 -2.12 -13.97 5.01
CA ARG A 514 -2.04 -12.70 4.27
C ARG A 514 -3.41 -12.12 3.92
N TRP A 515 -4.37 -12.27 4.81
CA TRP A 515 -5.69 -11.67 4.67
C TRP A 515 -5.68 -10.30 5.35
N ARG A 516 -6.32 -9.30 4.73
CA ARG A 516 -6.44 -7.96 5.34
C ARG A 516 -7.40 -7.98 6.53
N SER A 517 -8.39 -8.86 6.48
CA SER A 517 -9.40 -9.09 7.50
C SER A 517 -10.06 -10.44 7.26
N LEU A 518 -10.82 -10.93 8.23
CA LEU A 518 -11.65 -12.12 8.05
C LEU A 518 -12.62 -11.97 6.87
N LYS A 519 -13.20 -10.77 6.70
CA LYS A 519 -14.11 -10.44 5.58
C LYS A 519 -13.44 -10.45 4.21
N ALA A 520 -12.12 -10.37 4.15
CA ALA A 520 -11.35 -10.35 2.91
C ALA A 520 -11.02 -11.76 2.39
N ILE A 521 -11.35 -12.82 3.14
CA ILE A 521 -11.15 -14.20 2.68
C ILE A 521 -12.27 -14.51 1.68
N SER A 522 -11.92 -14.57 0.39
CA SER A 522 -12.85 -14.86 -0.69
C SER A 522 -12.58 -16.23 -1.30
N PRO A 523 -13.61 -17.04 -1.60
CA PRO A 523 -13.42 -18.31 -2.31
C PRO A 523 -12.83 -18.09 -3.73
N ASP A 524 -12.94 -16.88 -4.27
CA ASP A 524 -12.42 -16.56 -5.60
C ASP A 524 -10.94 -16.17 -5.61
N ALA A 525 -10.33 -15.97 -4.44
CA ALA A 525 -8.91 -15.69 -4.34
C ALA A 525 -8.06 -16.95 -4.60
N SER A 526 -6.92 -16.79 -5.27
CA SER A 526 -5.92 -17.86 -5.36
C SER A 526 -5.16 -17.97 -4.04
N PHE A 527 -5.26 -19.12 -3.37
CA PHE A 527 -4.55 -19.37 -2.12
C PHE A 527 -3.27 -20.17 -2.33
N ASP A 528 -2.24 -19.85 -1.56
CA ASP A 528 -1.02 -20.65 -1.43
C ASP A 528 -1.25 -21.78 -0.41
N LEU A 529 -1.29 -23.03 -0.88
CA LEU A 529 -1.50 -24.22 -0.04
C LEU A 529 -0.41 -24.36 1.04
N GLY A 530 0.83 -23.94 0.74
CA GLY A 530 1.92 -23.97 1.73
C GLY A 530 1.61 -23.07 2.92
N ARG A 531 0.96 -21.94 2.69
CA ARG A 531 0.55 -21.03 3.79
C ARG A 531 -0.61 -21.55 4.60
N LEU A 532 -1.57 -22.22 4.00
CA LEU A 532 -2.67 -22.82 4.77
C LEU A 532 -2.12 -23.84 5.79
N GLY A 533 -1.03 -24.54 5.47
CA GLY A 533 -0.31 -25.38 6.42
C GLY A 533 0.29 -24.60 7.61
N ILE A 534 0.80 -23.39 7.39
CA ILE A 534 1.30 -22.51 8.47
C ILE A 534 0.14 -21.98 9.31
N VAL A 535 -0.97 -21.59 8.67
CA VAL A 535 -2.19 -21.14 9.37
C VAL A 535 -2.70 -22.22 10.31
N LYS A 536 -2.71 -23.49 9.89
CA LYS A 536 -3.08 -24.63 10.74
C LYS A 536 -2.19 -24.75 11.98
N LYS A 537 -0.87 -24.60 11.84
CA LYS A 537 0.04 -24.62 13.00
C LYS A 537 -0.29 -23.53 14.01
N VAL A 538 -0.56 -22.31 13.54
CA VAL A 538 -0.97 -21.20 14.41
C VAL A 538 -2.30 -21.49 15.11
N ILE A 539 -3.26 -22.13 14.43
CA ILE A 539 -4.53 -22.56 15.04
C ILE A 539 -4.28 -23.63 16.11
N THR A 540 -3.39 -24.60 15.87
CA THR A 540 -3.03 -25.62 16.86
C THR A 540 -2.37 -25.02 18.09
N GLU A 541 -1.46 -24.07 17.91
CA GLU A 541 -0.86 -23.29 19.01
C GLU A 541 -1.94 -22.55 19.80
N ALA A 542 -2.84 -21.83 19.11
CA ALA A 542 -3.93 -21.09 19.74
C ALA A 542 -4.89 -22.00 20.54
N LYS A 543 -5.15 -23.23 20.07
CA LYS A 543 -5.95 -24.23 20.79
C LYS A 543 -5.24 -24.77 22.03
N ALA A 544 -3.92 -24.99 21.95
CA ALA A 544 -3.14 -25.47 23.10
C ALA A 544 -3.10 -24.43 24.23
N GLU A 545 -3.19 -23.15 23.88
CA GLU A 545 -3.14 -22.03 24.81
C GLU A 545 -4.52 -21.43 25.12
N SER A 546 -5.60 -21.97 24.53
CA SER A 546 -6.95 -21.46 24.78
C SER A 546 -7.48 -21.90 26.14
N ALA A 547 -7.82 -20.93 27.00
CA ALA A 547 -8.25 -21.18 28.37
C ALA A 547 -9.77 -21.43 28.52
N THR A 548 -10.60 -20.98 27.57
CA THR A 548 -12.07 -21.09 27.67
C THR A 548 -12.66 -21.94 26.54
N ALA A 549 -13.77 -22.62 26.85
CA ALA A 549 -14.51 -23.45 25.89
C ALA A 549 -15.02 -22.64 24.67
N GLU A 550 -15.31 -21.35 24.84
CA GLU A 550 -15.77 -20.48 23.76
C GLU A 550 -14.66 -20.22 22.73
N PHE A 551 -13.43 -19.96 23.19
CA PHE A 551 -12.28 -19.80 22.30
C PHE A 551 -11.85 -21.11 21.65
N GLU A 552 -11.93 -22.22 22.39
CA GLU A 552 -11.68 -23.55 21.83
C GLU A 552 -12.65 -23.83 20.66
N GLN A 553 -13.94 -23.52 20.84
CA GLN A 553 -14.95 -23.67 19.78
C GLN A 553 -14.67 -22.75 18.57
N TYR A 554 -14.22 -21.51 18.82
CA TYR A 554 -13.82 -20.59 17.75
C TYR A 554 -12.62 -21.14 16.94
N PHE A 555 -11.58 -21.64 17.60
CA PHE A 555 -10.41 -22.19 16.91
C PHE A 555 -10.69 -23.53 16.23
N ASN A 556 -11.57 -24.37 16.80
CA ASN A 556 -12.10 -25.56 16.12
C ASN A 556 -12.84 -25.16 14.84
N THR A 557 -13.61 -24.06 14.87
CA THR A 557 -14.29 -23.53 13.68
C THR A 557 -13.29 -23.04 12.63
N TRP A 558 -12.21 -22.36 13.05
CA TRP A 558 -11.11 -21.98 12.17
C TRP A 558 -10.43 -23.18 11.50
N GLU A 559 -10.16 -24.24 12.26
CA GLU A 559 -9.53 -25.48 11.74
C GLU A 559 -10.39 -26.11 10.64
N VAL A 560 -11.69 -26.28 10.91
CA VAL A 560 -12.66 -26.79 9.92
C VAL A 560 -12.75 -25.88 8.71
N PHE A 561 -12.78 -24.55 8.91
CA PHE A 561 -12.82 -23.58 7.81
C PHE A 561 -11.57 -23.69 6.91
N VAL A 562 -10.37 -23.76 7.50
CA VAL A 562 -9.11 -23.86 6.76
C VAL A 562 -9.02 -25.18 6.00
N ASP A 563 -9.52 -26.28 6.57
CA ASP A 563 -9.63 -27.57 5.87
C ASP A 563 -10.55 -27.50 4.65
N VAL A 564 -11.72 -26.88 4.79
CA VAL A 564 -12.66 -26.68 3.68
C VAL A 564 -12.06 -25.77 2.61
N LEU A 565 -11.40 -24.68 3.03
CA LEU A 565 -10.71 -23.75 2.13
C LEU A 565 -9.57 -24.43 1.36
N GLU A 566 -8.79 -25.28 2.02
CA GLU A 566 -7.72 -26.05 1.40
C GLU A 566 -8.27 -27.02 0.35
N LYS A 567 -9.31 -27.80 0.70
CA LYS A 567 -9.99 -28.73 -0.21
C LYS A 567 -10.57 -27.99 -1.41
N TYR A 568 -11.28 -26.88 -1.18
CA TYR A 568 -11.85 -26.06 -2.25
C TYR A 568 -10.76 -25.47 -3.16
N SER A 569 -9.66 -24.97 -2.59
CA SER A 569 -8.53 -24.42 -3.36
C SER A 569 -7.85 -25.46 -4.24
N ARG A 570 -7.61 -26.68 -3.71
CA ARG A 570 -7.07 -27.80 -4.50
C ARG A 570 -8.01 -28.16 -5.64
N PHE A 571 -9.30 -28.28 -5.35
CA PHE A 571 -10.33 -28.60 -6.32
C PHE A 571 -10.40 -27.59 -7.47
N LYS A 572 -10.41 -26.29 -7.15
CA LYS A 572 -10.46 -25.21 -8.14
C LYS A 572 -9.23 -25.18 -9.05
N ARG A 573 -8.03 -25.48 -8.52
CA ARG A 573 -6.81 -25.60 -9.34
C ARG A 573 -6.91 -26.76 -10.34
N GLU A 574 -7.41 -27.91 -9.91
CA GLU A 574 -7.59 -29.06 -10.81
C GLU A 574 -8.64 -28.79 -11.88
N LEU A 575 -9.78 -28.19 -11.52
CA LEU A 575 -10.78 -27.75 -12.49
C LEU A 575 -10.20 -26.76 -13.50
N MET A 576 -9.38 -25.79 -13.06
CA MET A 576 -8.72 -24.83 -13.94
C MET A 576 -7.74 -25.54 -14.90
N LYS A 577 -6.96 -26.52 -14.43
CA LYS A 577 -6.10 -27.34 -15.31
C LYS A 577 -6.90 -28.13 -16.35
N MET A 578 -8.04 -28.70 -15.96
CA MET A 578 -8.92 -29.42 -16.87
C MET A 578 -9.51 -28.49 -17.94
N LYS A 579 -9.97 -27.29 -17.55
CA LYS A 579 -10.47 -26.28 -18.50
C LYS A 579 -9.37 -25.85 -19.48
N LEU A 580 -8.16 -25.57 -18.99
CA LEU A 580 -7.01 -25.26 -19.85
C LEU A 580 -6.69 -26.41 -20.82
N ARG A 581 -6.79 -27.67 -20.38
CA ARG A 581 -6.63 -28.85 -21.25
C ARG A 581 -7.76 -28.94 -22.28
N ALA A 582 -9.00 -28.67 -21.89
CA ALA A 582 -10.16 -28.68 -22.79
C ALA A 582 -10.05 -27.59 -23.86
N ASP A 583 -9.60 -26.38 -23.50
CA ASP A 583 -9.34 -25.29 -24.44
C ASP A 583 -8.23 -25.66 -25.44
N ALA A 584 -7.22 -26.42 -25.00
CA ALA A 584 -6.15 -26.90 -25.87
C ALA A 584 -6.57 -28.04 -26.82
N ILE A 585 -7.54 -28.88 -26.42
CA ILE A 585 -8.03 -30.03 -27.20
C ILE A 585 -9.21 -29.64 -28.11
N GLY A 586 -10.08 -28.73 -27.67
CA GLY A 586 -11.31 -28.32 -28.36
C GLY A 586 -11.16 -28.04 -29.85
N PRO A 587 -10.20 -27.20 -30.27
CA PRO A 587 -9.95 -26.93 -31.69
C PRO A 587 -9.53 -28.16 -32.52
N LYS A 588 -8.94 -29.18 -31.87
CA LYS A 588 -8.48 -30.42 -32.53
C LYS A 588 -9.59 -31.47 -32.63
N ALA A 589 -10.52 -31.49 -31.67
CA ALA A 589 -11.64 -32.43 -31.62
C ALA A 589 -12.66 -32.24 -32.76
N ILE A 590 -12.77 -31.03 -33.30
CA ILE A 590 -13.65 -30.69 -34.44
C ILE A 590 -13.27 -31.46 -35.73
N ASN A 591 -12.05 -31.99 -35.81
CA ASN A 591 -11.54 -32.74 -36.97
C ASN A 591 -11.64 -34.28 -36.81
N ASN A 592 -12.62 -34.78 -36.03
CA ASN A 592 -13.04 -36.18 -35.86
C ASN A 592 -12.07 -37.19 -35.21
N THR A 593 -10.80 -36.88 -34.95
CA THR A 593 -9.85 -37.85 -34.35
C THR A 593 -9.76 -37.84 -32.83
N LEU A 594 -10.30 -36.83 -32.14
CA LEU A 594 -10.24 -36.68 -30.67
C LEU A 594 -11.61 -36.45 -30.01
N SER A 595 -12.71 -36.80 -30.70
CA SER A 595 -14.06 -36.55 -30.19
C SER A 595 -14.35 -37.29 -28.89
N GLU A 596 -13.81 -38.51 -28.71
CA GLU A 596 -14.02 -39.31 -27.50
C GLU A 596 -13.26 -38.75 -26.29
N GLU A 597 -11.97 -38.42 -26.44
CA GLU A 597 -11.17 -37.79 -25.37
C GLU A 597 -11.75 -36.42 -24.97
N TRP A 598 -12.23 -35.65 -25.94
CA TRP A 598 -12.91 -34.38 -25.67
C TRP A 598 -14.20 -34.60 -24.88
N ASN A 599 -15.03 -35.56 -25.28
CA ASN A 599 -16.30 -35.85 -24.60
C ASN A 599 -16.06 -36.31 -23.17
N GLU A 600 -15.09 -37.19 -22.94
CA GLU A 600 -14.71 -37.66 -21.60
C GLU A 600 -14.21 -36.50 -20.72
N LEU A 601 -13.38 -35.60 -21.27
CA LEU A 601 -12.90 -34.43 -20.54
C LEU A 601 -14.03 -33.43 -20.24
N ALA A 602 -14.94 -33.21 -21.19
CA ALA A 602 -16.10 -32.34 -21.01
C ALA A 602 -17.06 -32.89 -19.95
N ASP A 603 -17.30 -34.20 -19.92
CA ASP A 603 -18.09 -34.87 -18.88
C ASP A 603 -17.43 -34.73 -17.50
N LYS A 604 -16.11 -34.96 -17.41
CA LYS A 604 -15.35 -34.72 -16.18
C LYS A 604 -15.44 -33.28 -15.72
N ILE A 605 -15.32 -32.30 -16.62
CA ILE A 605 -15.47 -30.87 -16.26
C ILE A 605 -16.87 -30.60 -15.72
N ARG A 606 -17.93 -31.11 -16.36
CA ARG A 606 -19.32 -30.95 -15.89
C ARG A 606 -19.53 -31.56 -14.50
N GLU A 607 -18.99 -32.75 -14.26
CA GLU A 607 -19.02 -33.39 -12.94
C GLU A 607 -18.28 -32.56 -11.89
N TYR A 608 -17.11 -32.02 -12.24
CA TYR A 608 -16.34 -31.16 -11.34
C TYR A 608 -17.07 -29.83 -11.05
N GLU A 609 -17.69 -29.19 -12.04
CA GLU A 609 -18.47 -27.97 -11.82
C GLU A 609 -19.67 -28.21 -10.88
N ALA A 610 -20.35 -29.35 -11.01
CA ALA A 610 -21.40 -29.74 -10.08
C ALA A 610 -20.89 -29.96 -8.64
N ASN A 611 -19.69 -30.53 -8.50
CA ASN A 611 -19.03 -30.72 -7.21
C ASN A 611 -18.47 -29.41 -6.63
N GLU A 612 -18.06 -28.45 -7.48
CA GLU A 612 -17.62 -27.12 -7.06
C GLU A 612 -18.73 -26.41 -6.28
N ALA A 613 -19.97 -26.46 -6.77
CA ALA A 613 -21.11 -25.85 -6.11
C ALA A 613 -21.33 -26.41 -4.69
N LYS A 614 -21.17 -27.73 -4.51
CA LYS A 614 -21.27 -28.38 -3.19
C LYS A 614 -20.16 -27.92 -2.25
N LEU A 615 -18.92 -27.87 -2.71
CA LEU A 615 -17.79 -27.40 -1.92
C LEU A 615 -17.89 -25.91 -1.57
N ARG A 616 -18.38 -25.10 -2.51
CA ARG A 616 -18.63 -23.66 -2.30
C ARG A 616 -19.69 -23.43 -1.23
N ASN A 617 -20.75 -24.24 -1.20
CA ASN A 617 -21.73 -24.20 -0.12
C ASN A 617 -21.13 -24.58 1.24
N GLY A 618 -20.30 -25.63 1.30
CA GLY A 618 -19.57 -25.99 2.52
C GLY A 618 -18.61 -24.89 3.01
N TYR A 619 -17.94 -24.22 2.08
CA TYR A 619 -17.12 -23.04 2.38
C TYR A 619 -17.97 -21.91 2.95
N ASN A 620 -19.06 -21.53 2.30
CA ASN A 620 -19.93 -20.43 2.76
C ASN A 620 -20.53 -20.73 4.14
N GLN A 621 -20.93 -21.97 4.40
CA GLN A 621 -21.49 -22.38 5.69
C GLN A 621 -20.46 -22.23 6.83
N THR A 622 -19.26 -22.76 6.65
CA THR A 622 -18.19 -22.68 7.66
C THR A 622 -17.67 -21.25 7.83
N TYR A 623 -17.58 -20.48 6.74
CA TYR A 623 -17.21 -19.08 6.77
C TYR A 623 -18.21 -18.21 7.54
N ASN A 624 -19.51 -18.38 7.28
CA ASN A 624 -20.55 -17.64 7.99
C ASN A 624 -20.57 -17.97 9.48
N LEU A 625 -20.37 -19.25 9.83
CA LEU A 625 -20.25 -19.68 11.22
C LEU A 625 -19.02 -19.03 11.89
N LEU A 626 -17.88 -19.00 11.19
CA LEU A 626 -16.67 -18.36 11.66
C LEU A 626 -16.86 -16.85 11.91
N ILE A 627 -17.51 -16.14 10.98
CA ILE A 627 -17.86 -14.71 11.15
C ILE A 627 -18.80 -14.50 12.35
N SER A 628 -19.76 -15.41 12.56
CA SER A 628 -20.68 -15.31 13.69
C SER A 628 -19.93 -15.37 15.03
N TYR A 629 -19.03 -16.35 15.20
CA TYR A 629 -18.20 -16.43 16.41
C TYR A 629 -17.24 -15.23 16.55
N ASP A 630 -16.66 -14.79 15.43
CA ASP A 630 -15.76 -13.62 15.42
C ASP A 630 -16.47 -12.36 15.94
N ASN A 631 -17.70 -12.12 15.48
CA ASN A 631 -18.52 -11.01 15.93
C ASN A 631 -18.89 -11.13 17.42
N GLN A 632 -19.31 -12.32 17.85
CA GLN A 632 -19.71 -12.57 19.24
C GLN A 632 -18.56 -12.34 20.22
N LEU A 633 -17.37 -12.82 19.91
CA LEU A 633 -16.22 -12.79 20.82
C LEU A 633 -15.51 -11.43 20.85
N PHE A 634 -15.36 -10.76 19.70
CA PHE A 634 -14.47 -9.59 19.60
C PHE A 634 -15.19 -8.26 19.42
N PHE A 635 -16.45 -8.27 19.00
CA PHE A 635 -17.20 -7.04 18.71
C PHE A 635 -18.42 -6.85 19.61
N GLY A 636 -18.68 -7.80 20.52
CA GLY A 636 -19.81 -7.81 21.43
C GLY A 636 -21.14 -8.05 20.72
N LYS A 637 -22.19 -8.40 21.49
CA LYS A 637 -23.56 -8.40 20.97
C LYS A 637 -23.94 -6.95 20.67
N THR A 638 -23.80 -6.51 19.42
CA THR A 638 -24.64 -5.42 18.93
C THR A 638 -26.06 -5.95 18.96
N ASP A 639 -26.87 -5.48 19.90
CA ASP A 639 -28.30 -5.81 20.00
C ASP A 639 -28.95 -5.61 18.63
N SER A 640 -29.20 -6.70 17.91
CA SER A 640 -29.81 -6.70 16.57
C SER A 640 -31.33 -6.52 16.63
N LYS A 641 -31.83 -5.90 17.70
CA LYS A 641 -33.19 -5.36 17.83
C LYS A 641 -33.10 -3.85 18.07
N ALA A 642 -32.69 -3.12 17.05
CA ALA A 642 -32.92 -1.68 16.90
C ALA A 642 -33.09 -1.36 15.41
#